data_AF-A0A4Q3EF92-F1
#
_entry.id   AF-A0A4Q3EF92-F1
#
_cell.length_a   1.000
_cell.length_b   1.000
_cell.length_c   1.000
_cell.angle_alpha   90.00
_cell.angle_beta   90.00
_cell.angle_gamma   90.00
#
_symmetry.space_group_name_H-M   'P 1'
#
loop_
_entity.id
_entity.type
_entity.pdbx_description
1 polymer ?
#
loop_
_entity_poly.entity_id
_entity_poly.type
_entity_poly.pdbx_seq_one_letter_code
_entity_poly.pdbx_strand_id
1 'polypeptide(L)'
;SNAKLFVQDSLKKYAAVIFLNTTGDVLDNNQEAEFKRYIEAGGGFAGIHAASDTEYGWGWYGRLVGGYFNGHPVPQEAVINVVDKTHQATQHLPAEWKRPDEWYNFKKLNPDNKVLLTIDEKSYKGGTNGNKHPMAWYHEYEGGRAFYTGLGHTDESYTEPLFLQHLLGGIKYAIGNNTPVDYSKAKSPKVPEENRFVRRVLTEGGFYEPTEIAILPNFDILVTQRRGELMKYDNTKKTLKQVGFLNVYFKASAFMVNTEEGLLGITADPNYDKNNFIYLYYSPAGNESIDRLSRFVFKNDTLVNSSEKVILEVKTQREICCHTGGSIAFGNDNILYVSAGDNSTPFDEPNTKYPSHSFGPMDDRPGHEQYDARRSAGNTNDLRGKIIRIKINEDGSYDIPDGNLFAKGTPKTRPEIFVMGNRNPYRISVDKKSGYLYWGEVGPDAANDSIGTRGPRGYDEINQARKAGYFGWPFFVGNNYAYNMHNYETNENSAPQDPAKPLNNSRNNTGLVELPPAQPAYIWYPYAQSPDFPELGTGGRTAMAGPVYHMEDFPEATRYPAYYNKKFFIYDFIRGWIKAVTQLPNGDLDEIEPFVPNTQFNAMIDMEVGRDGRIYVLEYGNGWFNKNPDAAITRIDYLAGNRPPALTGPLKVDKTSGNLPLMITASIKATDPEKDALTYVWRINSVKKVTKIPLLKYTITTAGEQEVSVEVVDTKGASTRSNTVSVTAGNAQPQVSISLAGNRSFYFPGKPVKYKVSVFDKGAAIDPANLYIASDFIKGMDMAGANFGHQVVSETMVGKNLMLSLDCKACHKTDEKSIGPSFKAVADKYMM
;
A
#
# COMPACT_ATOMS: atom_id res chain seq x y z
N SER A 1 -2.44 -10.31 27.23
CA SER A 1 -1.84 -8.97 27.41
C SER A 1 -2.85 -7.90 26.99
N ASN A 2 -2.65 -6.63 27.37
CA ASN A 2 -3.48 -5.52 26.89
C ASN A 2 -2.58 -4.45 26.26
N ALA A 3 -2.38 -4.56 24.95
CA ALA A 3 -1.56 -3.66 24.13
C ALA A 3 -1.96 -2.17 24.25
N LYS A 4 -3.22 -1.88 24.61
CA LYS A 4 -3.71 -0.50 24.85
C LYS A 4 -2.98 0.24 25.99
N LEU A 5 -2.19 -0.48 26.80
CA LEU A 5 -1.35 0.10 27.85
C LEU A 5 -0.01 0.63 27.33
N PHE A 6 0.35 0.39 26.07
CA PHE A 6 1.53 0.96 25.40
C PHE A 6 1.27 2.39 24.95
N VAL A 7 0.99 3.24 25.93
CA VAL A 7 0.81 4.68 25.77
C VAL A 7 1.58 5.39 26.88
N GLN A 8 2.14 6.56 26.60
CA GLN A 8 2.94 7.34 27.55
C GLN A 8 2.33 7.45 28.96
N ASP A 9 1.03 7.69 29.09
CA ASP A 9 0.38 7.85 30.40
C ASP A 9 0.38 6.59 31.27
N SER A 10 0.44 5.43 30.63
CA SER A 10 0.55 4.13 31.31
C SER A 10 2.02 3.78 31.51
N LEU A 11 2.83 3.82 30.45
CA LEU A 11 4.24 3.41 30.46
C LEU A 11 5.07 4.22 31.47
N LYS A 12 4.79 5.51 31.66
CA LYS A 12 5.51 6.35 32.63
C LYS A 12 5.46 5.87 34.09
N LYS A 13 4.55 4.95 34.41
CA LYS A 13 4.35 4.39 35.75
C LYS A 13 5.29 3.21 36.05
N TYR A 14 5.98 2.68 35.04
CA TYR A 14 6.76 1.44 35.15
C TYR A 14 8.24 1.71 34.85
N ALA A 15 9.13 1.19 35.70
CA ALA A 15 10.58 1.27 35.48
C ALA A 15 11.09 0.26 34.44
N ALA A 16 10.37 -0.85 34.25
CA ALA A 16 10.64 -1.82 33.20
C ALA A 16 9.34 -2.46 32.67
N VAL A 17 9.37 -2.88 31.40
CA VAL A 17 8.33 -3.69 30.75
C VAL A 17 8.90 -5.08 30.46
N ILE A 18 8.12 -6.12 30.76
CA ILE A 18 8.53 -7.51 30.57
C ILE A 18 7.71 -8.12 29.42
N PHE A 19 8.41 -8.65 28.43
CA PHE A 19 7.82 -9.49 27.38
C PHE A 19 8.06 -10.93 27.81
N LEU A 20 7.01 -11.56 28.33
CA LEU A 20 7.05 -12.92 28.84
C LEU A 20 6.37 -13.85 27.83
N ASN A 21 7.16 -14.64 27.11
CA ASN A 21 6.67 -15.61 26.13
C ASN A 21 5.75 -15.01 25.05
N THR A 22 6.05 -13.81 24.56
CA THR A 22 5.33 -13.21 23.42
C THR A 22 5.79 -13.84 22.11
N THR A 23 4.94 -13.91 21.08
CA THR A 23 5.30 -14.37 19.73
C THR A 23 4.49 -13.62 18.69
N GLY A 24 5.05 -13.42 17.50
CA GLY A 24 4.43 -12.71 16.38
C GLY A 24 4.43 -11.19 16.53
N ASP A 25 3.53 -10.54 15.81
CA ASP A 25 3.28 -9.10 15.86
C ASP A 25 2.25 -8.81 16.97
N VAL A 26 2.64 -8.03 17.98
CA VAL A 26 1.85 -7.81 19.20
C VAL A 26 1.55 -6.33 19.47
N LEU A 27 2.22 -5.40 18.79
CA LEU A 27 2.04 -3.96 18.90
C LEU A 27 1.70 -3.33 17.55
N ASP A 28 0.70 -2.43 17.54
CA ASP A 28 0.51 -1.56 16.38
C ASP A 28 1.57 -0.45 16.31
N ASN A 29 1.70 0.20 15.15
CA ASN A 29 2.66 1.28 14.91
C ASN A 29 2.61 2.44 15.94
N ASN A 30 1.43 2.75 16.50
CA ASN A 30 1.34 3.77 17.56
C ASN A 30 1.98 3.26 18.85
N GLN A 31 1.73 2.00 19.20
CA GLN A 31 2.27 1.35 20.39
C GLN A 31 3.77 1.11 20.27
N GLU A 32 4.27 0.72 19.10
CA GLU A 32 5.70 0.59 18.78
C GLU A 32 6.43 1.93 18.98
N ALA A 33 5.92 3.02 18.39
CA ALA A 33 6.50 4.35 18.56
C ALA A 33 6.50 4.81 20.02
N GLU A 34 5.42 4.55 20.77
CA GLU A 34 5.35 4.88 22.20
C GLU A 34 6.29 4.02 23.05
N PHE A 35 6.50 2.75 22.69
CA PHE A 35 7.45 1.87 23.35
C PHE A 35 8.90 2.30 23.09
N LYS A 36 9.23 2.68 21.85
CA LYS A 36 10.52 3.29 21.53
C LYS A 36 10.79 4.55 22.34
N ARG A 37 9.82 5.48 22.38
CA ARG A 37 9.91 6.70 23.20
C ARG A 37 10.07 6.40 24.70
N TYR A 38 9.45 5.32 25.20
CA TYR A 38 9.63 4.86 26.58
C TYR A 38 11.05 4.39 26.87
N ILE A 39 11.67 3.62 25.97
CA ILE A 39 13.07 3.20 26.08
C ILE A 39 14.00 4.42 26.02
N GLU A 40 13.78 5.34 25.08
CA GLU A 40 14.54 6.60 24.98
C GLU A 40 14.43 7.48 26.24
N ALA A 41 13.28 7.43 26.92
CA ALA A 41 13.04 8.10 28.19
C ALA A 41 13.75 7.44 29.40
N GLY A 42 14.46 6.33 29.18
CA GLY A 42 15.21 5.59 30.20
C GLY A 42 14.47 4.38 30.78
N GLY A 43 13.36 3.96 30.15
CA GLY A 43 12.62 2.75 30.51
C GLY A 43 13.43 1.46 30.30
N GLY A 44 13.16 0.46 31.14
CA GLY A 44 13.78 -0.86 31.04
C GLY A 44 12.97 -1.86 30.22
N PHE A 45 13.65 -2.83 29.62
CA PHE A 45 13.05 -3.96 28.92
C PHE A 45 13.63 -5.28 29.43
N ALA A 46 12.77 -6.26 29.67
CA ALA A 46 13.18 -7.65 29.90
C ALA A 46 12.41 -8.58 28.95
N GLY A 47 13.12 -9.27 28.06
CA GLY A 47 12.57 -10.33 27.23
C GLY A 47 12.85 -11.71 27.84
N ILE A 48 11.83 -12.56 27.88
CA ILE A 48 11.94 -13.92 28.41
C ILE A 48 11.47 -14.91 27.33
N HIS A 49 12.34 -15.87 27.03
CA HIS A 49 12.17 -16.97 26.10
C HIS A 49 11.62 -16.53 24.75
N ALA A 50 10.32 -16.70 24.48
CA ALA A 50 9.74 -16.40 23.17
C ALA A 50 9.77 -14.91 22.79
N ALA A 51 10.14 -13.99 23.70
CA ALA A 51 10.28 -12.57 23.36
C ALA A 51 11.19 -12.27 22.14
N SER A 52 12.15 -13.15 21.80
CA SER A 52 12.95 -13.01 20.57
C SER A 52 12.22 -13.46 19.29
N ASP A 53 11.08 -14.13 19.42
CA ASP A 53 10.14 -14.56 18.37
C ASP A 53 8.99 -13.54 18.18
N THR A 54 9.23 -12.28 18.53
CA THR A 54 8.25 -11.18 18.50
C THR A 54 8.74 -10.05 17.60
N GLU A 55 7.83 -9.34 16.92
CA GLU A 55 8.10 -8.13 16.10
C GLU A 55 9.21 -8.27 15.05
N TYR A 56 9.13 -9.30 14.20
CA TYR A 56 10.12 -9.52 13.12
C TYR A 56 10.18 -8.39 12.09
N GLY A 57 9.05 -7.71 11.85
CA GLY A 57 8.94 -6.58 10.92
C GLY A 57 9.51 -5.27 11.47
N TRP A 58 9.84 -5.21 12.75
CA TRP A 58 10.32 -4.01 13.43
C TRP A 58 11.79 -4.16 13.83
N GLY A 59 12.70 -3.87 12.90
CA GLY A 59 14.15 -4.08 13.09
C GLY A 59 14.73 -3.36 14.31
N TRP A 60 14.12 -2.27 14.76
CA TRP A 60 14.46 -1.59 16.02
C TRP A 60 14.24 -2.49 17.24
N TYR A 61 13.16 -3.26 17.30
CA TYR A 61 12.93 -4.23 18.37
C TYR A 61 13.97 -5.33 18.36
N GLY A 62 14.34 -5.85 17.19
CA GLY A 62 15.40 -6.84 17.05
C GLY A 62 16.72 -6.40 17.68
N ARG A 63 17.07 -5.11 17.53
CA ARG A 63 18.24 -4.51 18.18
C ARG A 63 18.05 -4.32 19.69
N LEU A 64 16.85 -3.97 20.15
CA LEU A 64 16.50 -3.88 21.58
C LEU A 64 16.59 -5.24 22.28
N VAL A 65 15.91 -6.27 21.76
CA VAL A 65 15.94 -7.62 22.33
C VAL A 65 17.32 -8.26 22.17
N GLY A 66 18.07 -7.85 21.15
CA GLY A 66 19.48 -8.22 20.93
C GLY A 66 19.66 -9.42 19.99
N GLY A 67 18.60 -9.94 19.39
CA GLY A 67 18.65 -11.03 18.43
C GLY A 67 17.27 -11.68 18.24
N TYR A 68 16.98 -12.11 17.02
CA TYR A 68 15.72 -12.77 16.70
C TYR A 68 15.84 -14.29 16.80
N PHE A 69 14.74 -14.95 17.14
CA PHE A 69 14.58 -16.39 17.03
C PHE A 69 14.80 -16.87 15.59
N ASN A 70 15.41 -18.06 15.47
CA ASN A 70 15.76 -18.70 14.20
C ASN A 70 15.41 -20.21 14.19
N GLY A 71 14.54 -20.66 15.09
CA GLY A 71 14.21 -22.08 15.26
C GLY A 71 14.78 -22.68 16.55
N HIS A 72 14.30 -23.86 16.92
CA HIS A 72 14.79 -24.66 18.03
C HIS A 72 14.70 -26.16 17.68
N PRO A 73 15.55 -27.03 18.26
CA PRO A 73 15.34 -28.47 18.20
C PRO A 73 14.23 -28.89 19.18
N VAL A 74 13.94 -30.19 19.24
CA VAL A 74 13.06 -30.74 20.27
C VAL A 74 13.61 -30.41 21.67
N PRO A 75 12.75 -30.05 22.63
CA PRO A 75 13.17 -29.79 24.02
C PRO A 75 13.97 -30.96 24.59
N GLN A 76 15.08 -30.64 25.24
CA GLN A 76 16.02 -31.64 25.75
C GLN A 76 16.91 -31.04 26.84
N GLU A 77 17.65 -31.89 27.54
CA GLU A 77 18.66 -31.45 28.51
C GLU A 77 19.91 -30.91 27.81
N ALA A 78 20.49 -29.83 28.33
CA ALA A 78 21.76 -29.27 27.86
C ALA A 78 22.57 -28.66 29.01
N VAL A 79 23.83 -28.34 28.74
CA VAL A 79 24.74 -27.65 29.66
C VAL A 79 24.84 -26.18 29.29
N ILE A 80 24.47 -25.31 30.23
CA ILE A 80 24.64 -23.86 30.14
C ILE A 80 25.93 -23.46 30.86
N ASN A 81 26.81 -22.73 30.17
CA ASN A 81 28.04 -22.18 30.72
C ASN A 81 27.85 -20.72 31.13
N VAL A 82 28.21 -20.39 32.37
CA VAL A 82 28.18 -19.01 32.89
C VAL A 82 29.43 -18.26 32.44
N VAL A 83 29.24 -17.26 31.57
CA VAL A 83 30.32 -16.45 30.98
C VAL A 83 30.72 -15.33 31.92
N ASP A 84 29.74 -14.63 32.50
CA ASP A 84 29.95 -13.55 33.47
C ASP A 84 29.41 -13.96 34.84
N LYS A 85 30.30 -14.16 35.82
CA LYS A 85 29.94 -14.51 37.21
C LYS A 85 29.77 -13.30 38.13
N THR A 86 29.91 -12.09 37.60
CA THR A 86 29.81 -10.85 38.39
C THR A 86 28.44 -10.19 38.29
N HIS A 87 27.69 -10.50 37.22
CA HIS A 87 26.37 -9.93 37.01
C HIS A 87 25.32 -10.51 37.98
N GLN A 88 24.37 -9.69 38.43
CA GLN A 88 23.34 -10.08 39.42
C GLN A 88 22.46 -11.25 38.95
N ALA A 89 22.29 -11.41 37.63
CA ALA A 89 21.52 -12.51 37.04
C ALA A 89 22.26 -13.86 37.07
N THR A 90 23.57 -13.88 37.30
CA THR A 90 24.39 -15.09 37.09
C THR A 90 25.39 -15.39 38.20
N GLN A 91 25.65 -14.46 39.12
CA GLN A 91 26.63 -14.63 40.20
C GLN A 91 26.35 -15.81 41.15
N HIS A 92 25.09 -16.23 41.28
CA HIS A 92 24.67 -17.36 42.12
C HIS A 92 24.67 -18.70 41.37
N LEU A 93 24.83 -18.70 40.04
CA LEU A 93 24.79 -19.90 39.22
C LEU A 93 26.10 -20.68 39.30
N PRO A 94 26.05 -22.03 39.22
CA PRO A 94 27.26 -22.84 39.05
C PRO A 94 27.97 -22.51 37.73
N ALA A 95 29.25 -22.88 37.59
CA ALA A 95 29.99 -22.64 36.34
C ALA A 95 29.32 -23.29 35.12
N GLU A 96 28.86 -24.52 35.32
CA GLU A 96 28.06 -25.30 34.39
C GLU A 96 26.71 -25.58 35.05
N TRP A 97 25.62 -25.22 34.38
CA TRP A 97 24.26 -25.40 34.84
C TRP A 97 23.52 -26.31 33.86
N LYS A 98 23.28 -27.54 34.30
CA LYS A 98 22.65 -28.57 33.49
C LYS A 98 21.15 -28.61 33.77
N ARG A 99 20.33 -28.42 32.75
CA ARG A 99 18.85 -28.39 32.88
C ARG A 99 18.16 -28.73 31.55
N PRO A 100 16.88 -29.14 31.56
CA PRO A 100 16.04 -29.21 30.36
C PRO A 100 15.35 -27.88 30.05
N ASP A 101 15.25 -27.53 28.78
CA ASP A 101 14.49 -26.38 28.27
C ASP A 101 14.29 -26.54 26.74
N GLU A 102 13.67 -25.54 26.11
CA GLU A 102 13.64 -25.39 24.65
C GLU A 102 14.74 -24.42 24.18
N TRP A 103 15.73 -24.93 23.44
CA TRP A 103 16.95 -24.19 23.12
C TRP A 103 16.85 -23.41 21.81
N TYR A 104 16.73 -22.09 21.90
CA TYR A 104 16.59 -21.23 20.74
C TYR A 104 17.91 -21.05 20.00
N ASN A 105 17.86 -21.19 18.68
CA ASN A 105 18.85 -20.64 17.78
C ASN A 105 18.49 -19.19 17.45
N PHE A 106 19.50 -18.35 17.22
CA PHE A 106 19.31 -16.92 16.98
C PHE A 106 19.89 -16.46 15.64
N LYS A 107 19.25 -15.45 15.04
CA LYS A 107 19.71 -14.69 13.88
C LYS A 107 19.78 -13.20 14.20
N LYS A 108 20.55 -12.44 13.42
CA LYS A 108 20.74 -10.98 13.59
C LYS A 108 21.14 -10.61 15.03
N LEU A 109 22.04 -11.39 15.65
CA LEU A 109 22.55 -11.10 16.99
C LEU A 109 23.21 -9.71 17.02
N ASN A 110 22.82 -8.89 17.99
CA ASN A 110 23.39 -7.57 18.18
C ASN A 110 24.84 -7.70 18.70
N PRO A 111 25.84 -7.09 18.04
CA PRO A 111 27.23 -7.14 18.49
C PRO A 111 27.47 -6.49 19.86
N ASP A 112 26.59 -5.58 20.30
CA ASP A 112 26.70 -4.89 21.59
C ASP A 112 26.22 -5.75 22.77
N ASN A 113 25.68 -6.95 22.51
CA ASN A 113 25.24 -7.87 23.55
C ASN A 113 26.39 -8.25 24.48
N LYS A 114 26.19 -8.02 25.78
CA LYS A 114 27.05 -8.57 26.83
C LYS A 114 26.50 -9.92 27.27
N VAL A 115 27.11 -10.98 26.75
CA VAL A 115 26.67 -12.37 26.97
C VAL A 115 26.92 -12.80 28.41
N LEU A 116 25.86 -13.28 29.06
CA LEU A 116 25.87 -13.79 30.44
C LEU A 116 25.96 -15.31 30.48
N LEU A 117 25.21 -15.97 29.60
CA LEU A 117 25.09 -17.42 29.51
C LEU A 117 25.33 -17.87 28.06
N THR A 118 26.02 -18.98 27.88
CA THR A 118 26.11 -19.70 26.60
C THR A 118 25.68 -21.14 26.78
N ILE A 119 25.26 -21.81 25.71
CA ILE A 119 24.94 -23.25 25.72
C ILE A 119 26.03 -24.05 25.01
N ASP A 120 26.39 -25.21 25.56
CA ASP A 120 27.32 -26.14 24.91
C ASP A 120 26.58 -26.99 23.86
N GLU A 121 26.76 -26.66 22.59
CA GLU A 121 26.18 -27.41 21.45
C GLU A 121 26.66 -28.88 21.36
N LYS A 122 27.67 -29.30 22.14
CA LYS A 122 28.06 -30.73 22.24
C LYS A 122 27.21 -31.51 23.24
N SER A 123 26.52 -30.81 24.14
CA SER A 123 25.69 -31.42 25.19
C SER A 123 24.28 -31.78 24.71
N TYR A 124 23.87 -31.29 23.54
CA TYR A 124 22.54 -31.49 22.95
C TYR A 124 22.62 -31.54 21.41
N LYS A 125 21.50 -31.81 20.72
CA LYS A 125 21.45 -31.85 19.25
C LYS A 125 20.60 -30.70 18.68
N GLY A 126 21.10 -30.04 17.63
CA GLY A 126 20.37 -29.05 16.84
C GLY A 126 20.71 -27.58 17.07
N GLY A 127 21.83 -27.29 17.75
CA GLY A 127 22.42 -25.94 17.81
C GLY A 127 23.00 -25.51 16.46
N THR A 128 22.91 -24.21 16.15
CA THR A 128 23.37 -23.62 14.89
C THR A 128 24.14 -22.31 15.06
N ASN A 129 24.40 -21.88 16.30
CA ASN A 129 25.12 -20.65 16.61
C ASN A 129 26.60 -20.88 16.97
N GLY A 130 27.03 -22.15 17.02
CA GLY A 130 28.42 -22.57 17.20
C GLY A 130 28.93 -22.41 18.63
N ASN A 131 30.25 -22.37 18.79
CA ASN A 131 30.92 -22.38 20.11
C ASN A 131 30.61 -21.18 21.04
N LYS A 132 29.90 -20.16 20.56
CA LYS A 132 29.51 -18.97 21.33
C LYS A 132 28.00 -18.77 21.33
N HIS A 133 27.22 -19.84 21.29
CA HIS A 133 25.75 -19.80 21.29
C HIS A 133 25.23 -19.10 22.56
N PRO A 134 24.74 -17.85 22.48
CA PRO A 134 24.32 -17.11 23.66
C PRO A 134 22.90 -17.51 24.08
N MET A 135 22.66 -17.64 25.39
CA MET A 135 21.35 -17.96 25.96
C MET A 135 20.80 -16.88 26.90
N ALA A 136 21.64 -15.96 27.36
CA ALA A 136 21.19 -14.76 28.05
C ALA A 136 22.21 -13.64 27.84
N TRP A 137 21.73 -12.41 27.73
CA TRP A 137 22.57 -11.22 27.54
C TRP A 137 21.89 -9.97 28.07
N TYR A 138 22.68 -8.90 28.18
CA TYR A 138 22.20 -7.58 28.51
C TYR A 138 22.95 -6.51 27.73
N HIS A 139 22.34 -5.33 27.58
CA HIS A 139 22.98 -4.15 27.03
C HIS A 139 22.21 -2.87 27.41
N GLU A 140 22.80 -1.72 27.11
CA GLU A 140 22.10 -0.44 27.14
C GLU A 140 21.68 -0.10 25.71
N TYR A 141 20.47 0.41 25.52
CA TYR A 141 19.93 0.68 24.19
C TYR A 141 19.12 1.96 24.18
N GLU A 142 19.57 2.92 23.37
CA GLU A 142 18.96 4.25 23.17
C GLU A 142 18.59 5.03 24.46
N GLY A 143 19.24 4.75 25.59
CA GLY A 143 18.99 5.39 26.89
C GLY A 143 18.31 4.47 27.92
N GLY A 144 17.73 3.36 27.46
CA GLY A 144 17.17 2.30 28.29
C GLY A 144 18.14 1.15 28.56
N ARG A 145 17.65 0.15 29.31
CA ARG A 145 18.40 -1.08 29.65
C ARG A 145 17.61 -2.29 29.18
N ALA A 146 18.27 -3.17 28.44
CA ALA A 146 17.66 -4.39 27.92
C ALA A 146 18.34 -5.63 28.52
N PHE A 147 17.53 -6.54 29.05
CA PHE A 147 17.92 -7.88 29.44
C PHE A 147 17.12 -8.90 28.62
N TYR A 148 17.77 -9.96 28.18
CA TYR A 148 17.10 -11.09 27.55
C TYR A 148 17.64 -12.41 28.09
N THR A 149 16.75 -13.38 28.26
CA THR A 149 17.10 -14.79 28.47
C THR A 149 16.24 -15.67 27.57
N GLY A 150 16.86 -16.59 26.83
CA GLY A 150 16.16 -17.58 26.00
C GLY A 150 15.62 -18.77 26.80
N LEU A 151 15.87 -18.78 28.10
CA LEU A 151 15.40 -19.78 29.05
C LEU A 151 13.96 -19.48 29.50
N GLY A 152 13.24 -20.51 29.97
CA GLY A 152 11.93 -20.35 30.62
C GLY A 152 10.74 -20.79 29.76
N HIS A 153 10.96 -21.77 28.87
CA HIS A 153 9.87 -22.43 28.13
C HIS A 153 8.97 -23.25 29.07
N THR A 154 9.58 -23.97 30.01
CA THR A 154 8.91 -24.98 30.83
C THR A 154 8.25 -24.39 32.07
N ASP A 155 7.11 -24.94 32.46
CA ASP A 155 6.42 -24.55 33.71
C ASP A 155 7.32 -24.77 34.93
N GLU A 156 8.12 -25.83 34.93
CA GLU A 156 9.06 -26.17 35.99
C GLU A 156 10.10 -25.07 36.24
N SER A 157 10.50 -24.35 35.19
CA SER A 157 11.44 -23.23 35.30
C SER A 157 10.97 -22.21 36.34
N TYR A 158 9.67 -21.90 36.36
CA TYR A 158 9.09 -20.90 37.27
C TYR A 158 8.93 -21.38 38.72
N THR A 159 9.42 -22.58 39.04
CA THR A 159 9.58 -23.08 40.41
C THR A 159 11.03 -23.36 40.78
N GLU A 160 11.95 -23.36 39.81
CA GLU A 160 13.37 -23.64 40.02
C GLU A 160 14.08 -22.45 40.69
N PRO A 161 14.69 -22.62 41.89
CA PRO A 161 15.28 -21.50 42.63
C PRO A 161 16.39 -20.75 41.87
N LEU A 162 17.24 -21.47 41.11
CA LEU A 162 18.33 -20.87 40.35
C LEU A 162 17.81 -20.01 39.18
N PHE A 163 16.78 -20.48 38.48
CA PHE A 163 16.15 -19.74 37.39
C PHE A 163 15.37 -18.52 37.91
N LEU A 164 14.62 -18.65 39.01
CA LEU A 164 13.92 -17.52 39.61
C LEU A 164 14.89 -16.40 40.06
N GLN A 165 16.05 -16.77 40.61
CA GLN A 165 17.10 -15.79 40.94
C GLN A 165 17.74 -15.19 39.68
N HIS A 166 17.92 -15.97 38.61
CA HIS A 166 18.40 -15.47 37.31
C HIS A 166 17.45 -14.41 36.72
N LEU A 167 16.15 -14.73 36.66
CA LEU A 167 15.11 -13.80 36.22
C LEU A 167 15.07 -12.54 37.09
N LEU A 168 15.11 -12.69 38.41
CA LEU A 168 15.11 -11.54 39.32
C LEU A 168 16.31 -10.62 39.07
N GLY A 169 17.51 -11.18 38.87
CA GLY A 169 18.70 -10.39 38.56
C GLY A 169 18.60 -9.65 37.23
N GLY A 170 18.04 -10.29 36.19
CA GLY A 170 17.79 -9.65 34.90
C GLY A 170 16.75 -8.53 34.96
N ILE A 171 15.64 -8.75 35.67
CA ILE A 171 14.60 -7.73 35.90
C ILE A 171 15.16 -6.56 36.71
N LYS A 172 15.97 -6.82 37.73
CA LYS A 172 16.66 -5.76 38.49
C LYS A 172 17.60 -4.94 37.62
N TYR A 173 18.33 -5.58 36.70
CA TYR A 173 19.13 -4.85 35.71
C TYR A 173 18.27 -3.93 34.84
N ALA A 174 17.16 -4.43 34.29
CA ALA A 174 16.25 -3.63 33.47
C ALA A 174 15.68 -2.42 34.24
N ILE A 175 15.23 -2.63 35.48
CA ILE A 175 14.76 -1.57 36.39
C ILE A 175 15.86 -0.53 36.68
N GLY A 176 17.11 -0.97 36.80
CA GLY A 176 18.23 -0.12 37.18
C GLY A 176 18.02 0.53 38.55
N ASN A 177 18.20 1.85 38.62
CA ASN A 177 18.03 2.61 39.86
C ASN A 177 16.55 2.92 40.22
N ASN A 178 15.59 2.36 39.48
CA ASN A 178 14.16 2.61 39.67
C ASN A 178 13.78 4.11 39.65
N THR A 179 14.47 4.88 38.81
CA THR A 179 14.17 6.29 38.58
C THR A 179 12.99 6.44 37.63
N PRO A 180 12.07 7.41 37.84
CA PRO A 180 11.01 7.69 36.88
C PRO A 180 11.57 7.98 35.48
N VAL A 181 10.88 7.50 34.45
CA VAL A 181 11.27 7.78 33.06
C VAL A 181 11.10 9.26 32.74
N ASP A 182 12.02 9.79 31.94
CA ASP A 182 12.07 11.20 31.55
C ASP A 182 11.79 11.35 30.05
N TYR A 183 10.51 11.53 29.72
CA TYR A 183 10.07 11.70 28.34
C TYR A 183 10.60 12.96 27.64
N SER A 184 11.25 13.88 28.35
CA SER A 184 11.96 15.00 27.70
C SER A 184 13.19 14.54 26.91
N LYS A 185 13.70 13.32 27.19
CA LYS A 185 14.81 12.69 26.47
C LYS A 185 14.39 11.93 25.22
N ALA A 186 13.09 11.65 25.05
CA ALA A 186 12.57 10.96 23.88
C ALA A 186 12.81 11.81 22.63
N LYS A 187 13.49 11.21 21.65
CA LYS A 187 13.86 11.85 20.37
C LYS A 187 12.91 11.45 19.25
N SER A 188 12.31 10.27 19.36
CA SER A 188 11.38 9.77 18.34
C SER A 188 10.09 10.59 18.34
N PRO A 189 9.64 11.07 17.16
CA PRO A 189 8.36 11.73 17.04
C PRO A 189 7.21 10.75 17.31
N LYS A 190 6.07 11.29 17.74
CA LYS A 190 4.84 10.51 17.84
C LYS A 190 4.28 10.21 16.45
N VAL A 191 3.61 9.07 16.32
CA VAL A 191 2.80 8.78 15.14
C VAL A 191 1.72 9.87 15.01
N PRO A 192 1.63 10.55 13.87
CA PRO A 192 0.57 11.52 13.64
C PRO A 192 -0.77 10.81 13.53
N GLU A 193 -1.79 11.34 14.21
CA GLU A 193 -3.15 10.78 14.10
C GLU A 193 -3.63 10.82 12.65
N GLU A 194 -4.13 9.70 12.14
CA GLU A 194 -4.51 9.55 10.74
C GLU A 194 -5.55 10.60 10.29
N ASN A 195 -6.50 10.94 11.17
CA ASN A 195 -7.53 11.95 10.90
C ASN A 195 -6.97 13.39 10.75
N ARG A 196 -5.65 13.60 10.86
CA ARG A 196 -4.97 14.83 10.43
C ARG A 196 -4.69 14.86 8.94
N PHE A 197 -4.70 13.71 8.27
CA PHE A 197 -4.54 13.60 6.84
C PHE A 197 -5.89 13.71 6.15
N VAL A 198 -5.97 14.58 5.14
CA VAL A 198 -7.20 14.84 4.39
C VAL A 198 -6.93 14.59 2.92
N ARG A 199 -7.58 13.57 2.35
CA ARG A 199 -7.65 13.36 0.91
C ARG A 199 -8.50 14.47 0.29
N ARG A 200 -7.89 15.30 -0.56
CA ARG A 200 -8.54 16.32 -1.36
C ARG A 200 -8.57 15.91 -2.82
N VAL A 201 -9.77 15.78 -3.38
CA VAL A 201 -9.94 15.59 -4.82
C VAL A 201 -9.74 16.93 -5.52
N LEU A 202 -8.72 17.03 -6.38
CA LEU A 202 -8.41 18.22 -7.15
C LEU A 202 -9.26 18.29 -8.43
N THR A 203 -9.43 17.14 -9.08
CA THR A 203 -10.29 16.92 -10.25
C THR A 203 -10.61 15.42 -10.35
N GLU A 204 -11.76 15.08 -10.92
CA GLU A 204 -12.25 13.69 -11.07
C GLU A 204 -13.10 13.53 -12.35
N GLY A 205 -13.15 12.32 -12.91
CA GLY A 205 -13.98 11.95 -14.07
C GLY A 205 -13.51 12.50 -15.43
N GLY A 206 -12.36 13.18 -15.44
CA GLY A 206 -11.82 13.87 -16.60
C GLY A 206 -10.87 13.04 -17.46
N PHE A 207 -10.50 11.83 -17.02
CA PHE A 207 -9.42 11.05 -17.64
C PHE A 207 -9.93 9.78 -18.31
N TYR A 208 -9.32 9.47 -19.45
CA TYR A 208 -9.42 8.19 -20.15
C TYR A 208 -8.48 7.18 -19.53
N GLU A 209 -7.19 7.28 -19.84
CA GLU A 209 -6.20 6.30 -19.40
C GLU A 209 -4.98 7.05 -18.91
N PRO A 210 -5.08 7.75 -17.76
CA PRO A 210 -3.99 8.58 -17.29
C PRO A 210 -2.81 7.69 -16.87
N THR A 211 -1.59 8.09 -17.21
CA THR A 211 -0.39 7.27 -16.99
C THR A 211 0.51 7.88 -15.93
N GLU A 212 0.99 9.11 -16.10
CA GLU A 212 1.99 9.74 -15.23
C GLU A 212 1.70 11.25 -15.09
N ILE A 213 2.11 11.86 -13.98
CA ILE A 213 1.95 13.29 -13.70
C ILE A 213 3.30 14.02 -13.66
N ALA A 214 3.27 15.32 -13.92
CA ALA A 214 4.36 16.22 -13.60
C ALA A 214 3.81 17.49 -12.95
N ILE A 215 4.21 17.75 -11.70
CA ILE A 215 3.82 18.96 -10.96
C ILE A 215 4.72 20.14 -11.37
N LEU A 216 4.13 21.17 -11.97
CA LEU A 216 4.83 22.38 -12.36
C LEU A 216 5.06 23.31 -11.16
N PRO A 217 6.02 24.26 -11.25
CA PRO A 217 6.36 25.20 -10.17
C PRO A 217 5.19 26.02 -9.59
N ASN A 218 4.17 26.28 -10.39
CA ASN A 218 2.94 26.99 -10.00
C ASN A 218 1.83 26.05 -9.49
N PHE A 219 2.15 24.77 -9.27
CA PHE A 219 1.25 23.67 -8.89
C PHE A 219 0.21 23.29 -9.95
N ASP A 220 0.31 23.80 -11.18
CA ASP A 220 -0.39 23.18 -12.29
C ASP A 220 0.17 21.78 -12.50
N ILE A 221 -0.68 20.84 -12.90
CA ILE A 221 -0.30 19.43 -13.04
C ILE A 221 -0.53 19.02 -14.48
N LEU A 222 0.54 18.56 -15.14
CA LEU A 222 0.44 17.91 -16.42
C LEU A 222 0.17 16.42 -16.20
N VAL A 223 -0.66 15.83 -17.04
CA VAL A 223 -1.01 14.40 -16.99
C VAL A 223 -0.93 13.83 -18.39
N THR A 224 -0.13 12.80 -18.56
CA THR A 224 -0.14 11.99 -19.79
C THR A 224 -1.32 11.05 -19.79
N GLN A 225 -1.94 10.88 -20.96
CA GLN A 225 -2.91 9.81 -21.17
C GLN A 225 -2.41 8.88 -22.27
N ARG A 226 -2.54 7.57 -22.06
CA ARG A 226 -2.01 6.53 -22.95
C ARG A 226 -2.40 6.74 -24.42
N ARG A 227 -3.57 7.31 -24.69
CA ARG A 227 -4.08 7.55 -26.05
C ARG A 227 -3.46 8.76 -26.77
N GLY A 228 -2.51 9.45 -26.15
CA GLY A 228 -1.69 10.51 -26.75
C GLY A 228 -2.01 11.92 -26.27
N GLU A 229 -3.05 12.10 -25.46
CA GLU A 229 -3.44 13.41 -24.93
C GLU A 229 -2.52 13.85 -23.79
N LEU A 230 -2.12 15.12 -23.82
CA LEU A 230 -1.53 15.80 -22.66
C LEU A 230 -2.61 16.67 -22.01
N MET A 231 -2.93 16.36 -20.76
CA MET A 231 -3.90 17.11 -19.97
C MET A 231 -3.19 18.06 -19.00
N LYS A 232 -3.86 19.15 -18.64
CA LYS A 232 -3.41 20.10 -17.62
C LYS A 232 -4.53 20.37 -16.63
N TYR A 233 -4.27 20.14 -15.35
CA TYR A 233 -5.03 20.71 -14.26
C TYR A 233 -4.47 22.09 -13.91
N ASP A 234 -5.30 23.13 -14.04
CA ASP A 234 -4.98 24.50 -13.64
C ASP A 234 -5.30 24.66 -12.15
N ASN A 235 -4.28 24.81 -11.32
CA ASN A 235 -4.45 24.89 -9.87
C ASN A 235 -5.12 26.20 -9.44
N THR A 236 -5.06 27.26 -10.23
CA THR A 236 -5.72 28.54 -9.88
C THR A 236 -7.20 28.48 -10.22
N LYS A 237 -7.54 28.03 -11.44
CA LYS A 237 -8.91 27.98 -11.95
C LYS A 237 -9.67 26.73 -11.51
N LYS A 238 -8.97 25.71 -11.02
CA LYS A 238 -9.52 24.40 -10.63
C LYS A 238 -10.20 23.70 -11.82
N THR A 239 -9.60 23.80 -13.01
CA THR A 239 -10.16 23.25 -14.26
C THR A 239 -9.17 22.29 -14.92
N LEU A 240 -9.69 21.22 -15.50
CA LEU A 240 -8.93 20.28 -16.33
C LEU A 240 -9.15 20.60 -17.82
N LYS A 241 -8.09 20.63 -18.62
CA LYS A 241 -8.18 20.78 -20.09
C LYS A 241 -7.10 19.98 -20.81
N GLN A 242 -7.37 19.57 -22.04
CA GLN A 242 -6.34 19.08 -22.95
C GLN A 242 -5.49 20.25 -23.46
N VAL A 243 -4.16 20.09 -23.42
CA VAL A 243 -3.18 21.11 -23.80
C VAL A 243 -2.17 20.62 -24.85
N GLY A 244 -2.26 19.35 -25.25
CA GLY A 244 -1.41 18.77 -26.27
C GLY A 244 -1.96 17.44 -26.77
N PHE A 245 -1.41 16.97 -27.89
CA PHE A 245 -1.69 15.66 -28.45
C PHE A 245 -0.49 15.16 -29.25
N LEU A 246 -0.08 13.91 -29.00
CA LEU A 246 0.88 13.17 -29.81
C LEU A 246 0.18 12.01 -30.51
N ASN A 247 0.52 11.79 -31.78
CA ASN A 247 -0.01 10.64 -32.52
C ASN A 247 0.76 9.38 -32.12
N VAL A 248 0.13 8.54 -31.29
CA VAL A 248 0.78 7.38 -30.65
C VAL A 248 0.14 6.06 -31.06
N TYR A 249 0.90 4.97 -30.95
CA TYR A 249 0.39 3.61 -31.07
C TYR A 249 -0.22 3.20 -29.72
N PHE A 250 -1.54 3.34 -29.58
CA PHE A 250 -2.29 2.97 -28.37
C PHE A 250 -3.35 1.88 -28.62
N LYS A 251 -3.46 1.38 -29.85
CA LYS A 251 -4.42 0.36 -30.23
C LYS A 251 -3.80 -0.60 -31.24
N ALA A 252 -3.80 -1.89 -30.90
CA ALA A 252 -3.34 -2.93 -31.81
C ALA A 252 -4.30 -3.10 -32.99
N SER A 253 -3.73 -3.41 -34.16
CA SER A 253 -4.49 -3.76 -35.36
C SER A 253 -5.07 -5.18 -35.29
N ALA A 254 -4.42 -6.07 -34.53
CA ALA A 254 -4.87 -7.43 -34.30
C ALA A 254 -6.16 -7.47 -33.47
N PHE A 255 -7.12 -8.29 -33.90
CA PHE A 255 -8.40 -8.46 -33.24
C PHE A 255 -8.20 -9.06 -31.83
N MET A 256 -8.82 -8.44 -30.82
CA MET A 256 -8.75 -8.85 -29.39
C MET A 256 -7.38 -8.72 -28.71
N VAL A 257 -6.43 -7.98 -29.29
CA VAL A 257 -5.16 -7.66 -28.62
C VAL A 257 -5.27 -6.27 -27.97
N ASN A 258 -5.17 -6.22 -26.65
CA ASN A 258 -4.94 -4.97 -25.91
C ASN A 258 -3.46 -4.61 -26.02
N THR A 259 -3.12 -3.33 -25.91
CA THR A 259 -1.75 -2.81 -26.01
C THR A 259 -1.55 -1.80 -24.90
N GLU A 260 -0.39 -1.84 -24.25
CA GLU A 260 -0.01 -0.96 -23.14
C GLU A 260 0.76 0.27 -23.62
N GLU A 261 1.20 0.23 -24.89
CA GLU A 261 1.86 1.30 -25.61
C GLU A 261 0.97 2.55 -25.73
N GLY A 262 1.62 3.69 -25.92
CA GLY A 262 0.93 4.97 -25.94
C GLY A 262 1.82 6.12 -25.49
N LEU A 263 1.22 7.16 -24.92
CA LEU A 263 1.94 8.21 -24.19
C LEU A 263 2.05 7.81 -22.71
N LEU A 264 3.26 7.48 -22.28
CA LEU A 264 3.52 6.74 -21.04
C LEU A 264 4.03 7.65 -19.94
N GLY A 265 5.21 8.23 -20.15
CA GLY A 265 5.92 8.97 -19.10
C GLY A 265 5.99 10.46 -19.35
N ILE A 266 6.07 11.24 -18.27
CA ILE A 266 6.28 12.67 -18.28
C ILE A 266 7.13 13.12 -17.10
N THR A 267 8.03 14.07 -17.34
CA THR A 267 8.65 14.84 -16.26
C THR A 267 8.96 16.25 -16.73
N ALA A 268 8.89 17.21 -15.81
CA ALA A 268 9.33 18.58 -16.08
C ALA A 268 10.84 18.68 -15.89
N ASP A 269 11.49 19.49 -16.73
CA ASP A 269 12.91 19.80 -16.56
C ASP A 269 13.18 20.41 -15.17
N PRO A 270 14.29 20.07 -14.48
CA PRO A 270 14.63 20.68 -13.19
C PRO A 270 14.69 22.23 -13.24
N ASN A 271 14.97 22.81 -14.41
CA ASN A 271 14.98 24.24 -14.69
C ASN A 271 13.72 24.71 -15.47
N TYR A 272 12.58 24.04 -15.34
CA TYR A 272 11.32 24.36 -16.03
C TYR A 272 10.95 25.85 -15.94
N ASP A 273 11.15 26.47 -14.77
CA ASP A 273 10.91 27.90 -14.52
C ASP A 273 11.64 28.84 -15.52
N LYS A 274 12.71 28.35 -16.16
CA LYS A 274 13.53 29.10 -17.12
C LYS A 274 13.32 28.65 -18.56
N ASN A 275 13.29 27.34 -18.80
CA ASN A 275 13.34 26.78 -20.15
C ASN A 275 11.97 26.31 -20.69
N ASN A 276 10.99 26.08 -19.81
CA ASN A 276 9.70 25.51 -20.15
C ASN A 276 9.79 24.13 -20.83
N PHE A 277 10.85 23.37 -20.56
CA PHE A 277 11.06 22.05 -21.14
C PHE A 277 10.34 20.96 -20.36
N ILE A 278 9.66 20.07 -21.09
CA ILE A 278 9.14 18.81 -20.55
C ILE A 278 9.69 17.66 -21.38
N TYR A 279 9.76 16.49 -20.76
CA TYR A 279 10.21 15.26 -21.38
C TYR A 279 9.02 14.31 -21.43
N LEU A 280 8.85 13.62 -22.54
CA LEU A 280 7.80 12.64 -22.75
C LEU A 280 8.41 11.32 -23.23
N TYR A 281 7.95 10.22 -22.66
CA TYR A 281 8.26 8.87 -23.14
C TYR A 281 7.01 8.24 -23.72
N TYR A 282 7.05 7.86 -25.00
CA TYR A 282 5.86 7.45 -25.74
C TYR A 282 6.17 6.55 -26.91
N SER A 283 5.16 5.83 -27.41
CA SER A 283 5.24 4.93 -28.56
C SER A 283 4.67 5.65 -29.79
N PRO A 284 5.49 6.19 -30.71
CA PRO A 284 4.98 6.92 -31.88
C PRO A 284 4.11 6.02 -32.77
N ALA A 285 3.03 6.57 -33.33
CA ALA A 285 2.28 5.86 -34.36
C ALA A 285 3.14 5.65 -35.62
N GLY A 286 2.84 4.61 -36.39
CA GLY A 286 3.57 4.26 -37.61
C GLY A 286 4.04 2.81 -37.62
N ASN A 287 4.91 2.50 -38.59
CA ASN A 287 5.36 1.12 -38.85
C ASN A 287 6.55 0.69 -37.98
N GLU A 288 7.26 1.64 -37.36
CA GLU A 288 8.38 1.31 -36.48
C GLU A 288 7.88 0.89 -35.11
N SER A 289 8.35 -0.27 -34.62
CA SER A 289 8.10 -0.73 -33.26
C SER A 289 9.17 -0.16 -32.34
N ILE A 290 8.93 1.06 -31.87
CA ILE A 290 9.78 1.76 -30.92
C ILE A 290 8.95 2.44 -29.84
N ASP A 291 9.60 2.63 -28.69
CA ASP A 291 9.28 3.65 -27.72
C ASP A 291 10.37 4.74 -27.77
N ARG A 292 9.97 5.98 -27.53
CA ARG A 292 10.79 7.17 -27.76
C ARG A 292 10.75 8.10 -26.56
N LEU A 293 11.93 8.50 -26.11
CA LEU A 293 12.12 9.65 -25.24
C LEU A 293 12.38 10.89 -26.10
N SER A 294 11.56 11.92 -25.91
CA SER A 294 11.74 13.23 -26.55
C SER A 294 11.57 14.38 -25.55
N ARG A 295 12.28 15.48 -25.82
CA ARG A 295 12.07 16.78 -25.14
C ARG A 295 11.16 17.67 -25.98
N PHE A 296 10.27 18.40 -25.32
CA PHE A 296 9.39 19.40 -25.90
C PHE A 296 9.42 20.70 -25.11
N VAL A 297 8.97 21.79 -25.73
CA VAL A 297 8.61 23.05 -25.07
C VAL A 297 7.12 23.02 -24.73
N PHE A 298 6.79 23.27 -23.46
CA PHE A 298 5.42 23.47 -22.99
C PHE A 298 5.25 24.89 -22.44
N LYS A 299 4.60 25.76 -23.21
CA LYS A 299 4.44 27.19 -22.88
C LYS A 299 3.05 27.68 -23.28
N ASN A 300 2.53 28.66 -22.55
CA ASN A 300 1.21 29.25 -22.80
C ASN A 300 0.09 28.18 -22.88
N ASP A 301 0.12 27.24 -21.94
CA ASP A 301 -0.82 26.11 -21.88
C ASP A 301 -0.90 25.27 -23.16
N THR A 302 0.20 25.15 -23.89
CA THR A 302 0.26 24.42 -25.17
C THR A 302 1.55 23.61 -25.27
N LEU A 303 1.42 22.34 -25.66
CA LEU A 303 2.53 21.51 -26.12
C LEU A 303 2.94 21.95 -27.52
N VAL A 304 4.19 22.42 -27.68
CA VAL A 304 4.70 22.84 -28.99
C VAL A 304 5.29 21.62 -29.69
N ASN A 305 4.47 20.84 -30.42
CA ASN A 305 4.93 19.60 -31.06
C ASN A 305 6.14 19.81 -32.00
N SER A 306 6.21 20.94 -32.71
CA SER A 306 7.33 21.25 -33.61
C SER A 306 8.68 21.50 -32.89
N SER A 307 8.67 21.60 -31.57
CA SER A 307 9.88 21.76 -30.75
C SER A 307 10.55 20.43 -30.38
N GLU A 308 9.98 19.31 -30.80
CA GLU A 308 10.48 17.97 -30.47
C GLU A 308 11.98 17.83 -30.72
N LYS A 309 12.67 17.31 -29.71
CA LYS A 309 14.02 16.76 -29.83
C LYS A 309 14.00 15.30 -29.39
N VAL A 310 14.19 14.40 -30.34
CA VAL A 310 14.34 12.96 -30.08
C VAL A 310 15.68 12.72 -29.38
N ILE A 311 15.65 12.07 -28.22
CA ILE A 311 16.82 11.83 -27.38
C ILE A 311 17.25 10.36 -27.48
N LEU A 312 16.32 9.44 -27.27
CA LEU A 312 16.59 8.01 -27.19
C LEU A 312 15.41 7.22 -27.76
N GLU A 313 15.71 6.13 -28.47
CA GLU A 313 14.71 5.17 -28.95
C GLU A 313 15.03 3.77 -28.42
N VAL A 314 14.01 3.12 -27.88
CA VAL A 314 14.04 1.73 -27.42
C VAL A 314 13.28 0.90 -28.45
N LYS A 315 13.94 -0.08 -29.06
CA LYS A 315 13.27 -1.00 -29.98
C LYS A 315 12.29 -1.88 -29.22
N THR A 316 11.09 -2.04 -29.76
CA THR A 316 10.02 -2.88 -29.21
C THR A 316 9.50 -3.85 -30.27
N GLN A 317 8.54 -4.68 -29.89
CA GLN A 317 7.67 -5.44 -30.77
C GLN A 317 6.21 -5.07 -30.47
N ARG A 318 5.35 -5.13 -31.48
CA ARG A 318 3.92 -4.77 -31.43
C ARG A 318 3.00 -5.93 -31.85
N GLU A 319 3.55 -7.14 -31.93
CA GLU A 319 2.82 -8.34 -32.34
C GLU A 319 1.88 -8.82 -31.22
N ILE A 320 2.35 -8.71 -29.98
CA ILE A 320 1.60 -9.05 -28.78
C ILE A 320 1.96 -8.09 -27.64
N CYS A 321 1.01 -7.83 -26.75
CA CYS A 321 1.28 -7.21 -25.46
C CYS A 321 2.28 -8.08 -24.64
N CYS A 322 3.10 -7.58 -23.71
CA CYS A 322 2.86 -6.46 -22.79
C CYS A 322 4.18 -5.87 -22.24
N HIS A 323 4.08 -5.07 -21.18
CA HIS A 323 5.16 -4.54 -20.35
C HIS A 323 5.98 -3.46 -21.03
N THR A 324 5.42 -2.25 -21.08
CA THR A 324 6.11 -1.08 -21.60
C THR A 324 6.99 -0.40 -20.54
N GLY A 325 6.69 -0.58 -19.25
CA GLY A 325 7.24 0.28 -18.19
C GLY A 325 6.83 1.74 -18.46
N GLY A 326 7.83 2.59 -18.67
CA GLY A 326 7.64 3.89 -19.33
C GLY A 326 7.66 5.10 -18.42
N SER A 327 8.01 4.93 -17.14
CA SER A 327 8.18 6.03 -16.18
C SER A 327 9.52 6.73 -16.39
N ILE A 328 9.53 8.06 -16.25
CA ILE A 328 10.75 8.87 -16.36
C ILE A 328 10.92 9.81 -15.17
N ALA A 329 12.13 9.89 -14.64
CA ALA A 329 12.39 10.71 -13.46
C ALA A 329 13.80 11.32 -13.48
N PHE A 330 13.90 12.61 -13.12
CA PHE A 330 15.18 13.28 -12.95
C PHE A 330 15.77 13.02 -11.55
N GLY A 331 17.03 12.59 -11.55
CA GLY A 331 17.92 12.69 -10.39
C GLY A 331 18.58 14.07 -10.29
N ASN A 332 19.78 14.12 -9.71
CA ASN A 332 20.62 15.31 -9.69
C ASN A 332 21.37 15.50 -11.02
N ASP A 333 21.96 16.68 -11.22
CA ASP A 333 22.93 16.97 -12.29
C ASP A 333 22.46 16.64 -13.73
N ASN A 334 21.17 16.89 -13.99
CA ASN A 334 20.49 16.58 -15.26
C ASN A 334 20.56 15.10 -15.67
N ILE A 335 20.71 14.20 -14.69
CA ILE A 335 20.58 12.76 -14.92
C ILE A 335 19.11 12.40 -15.02
N LEU A 336 18.72 11.84 -16.16
CA LEU A 336 17.38 11.32 -16.41
C LEU A 336 17.41 9.79 -16.38
N TYR A 337 16.46 9.22 -15.64
CA TYR A 337 16.18 7.80 -15.62
C TYR A 337 14.96 7.50 -16.49
N VAL A 338 15.02 6.42 -17.27
CA VAL A 338 13.93 5.96 -18.15
C VAL A 338 13.70 4.47 -17.91
N SER A 339 12.50 4.10 -17.48
CA SER A 339 12.13 2.71 -17.31
C SER A 339 11.55 2.13 -18.59
N ALA A 340 12.05 0.97 -19.01
CA ALA A 340 11.56 0.25 -20.19
C ALA A 340 11.31 -1.20 -19.80
N GLY A 341 10.06 -1.66 -19.98
CA GLY A 341 9.68 -3.06 -19.73
C GLY A 341 10.32 -4.03 -20.72
N ASP A 342 10.25 -5.33 -20.41
CA ASP A 342 10.89 -6.39 -21.19
C ASP A 342 10.25 -6.60 -22.55
N ASN A 343 9.03 -6.10 -22.73
CA ASN A 343 8.25 -6.18 -23.96
C ASN A 343 8.13 -7.63 -24.46
N SER A 344 7.98 -8.56 -23.51
CA SER A 344 7.67 -9.98 -23.71
C SER A 344 6.30 -10.32 -23.11
N THR A 345 5.60 -11.26 -23.71
CA THR A 345 4.22 -11.58 -23.30
C THR A 345 4.17 -12.34 -21.98
N PRO A 346 3.20 -12.03 -21.08
CA PRO A 346 2.97 -12.79 -19.86
C PRO A 346 2.10 -14.03 -20.07
N PHE A 347 1.51 -14.18 -21.26
CA PHE A 347 0.50 -15.20 -21.53
C PHE A 347 1.12 -16.46 -22.11
N ASP A 348 0.45 -17.58 -21.86
CA ASP A 348 0.80 -18.84 -22.51
C ASP A 348 0.60 -18.75 -24.02
N GLU A 349 1.57 -19.30 -24.74
CA GLU A 349 1.49 -19.38 -26.18
C GLU A 349 0.26 -20.20 -26.61
N PRO A 350 -0.58 -19.70 -27.53
CA PRO A 350 -1.67 -20.48 -28.08
C PRO A 350 -1.17 -21.77 -28.76
N ASN A 351 -1.82 -22.89 -28.46
CA ASN A 351 -1.55 -24.21 -29.07
C ASN A 351 -0.15 -24.78 -28.84
N THR A 352 0.63 -24.24 -27.90
CA THR A 352 1.88 -24.89 -27.49
C THR A 352 1.61 -26.13 -26.65
N LYS A 353 2.45 -27.16 -26.82
CA LYS A 353 2.33 -28.42 -26.09
C LYS A 353 2.79 -28.28 -24.63
N TYR A 354 3.78 -27.43 -24.39
CA TYR A 354 4.43 -27.24 -23.09
C TYR A 354 4.49 -25.74 -22.76
N PRO A 355 3.40 -25.17 -22.22
CA PRO A 355 3.27 -23.74 -22.01
C PRO A 355 4.03 -23.23 -20.76
N SER A 356 4.17 -21.91 -20.69
CA SER A 356 4.86 -21.23 -19.59
C SER A 356 4.11 -21.30 -18.26
N HIS A 357 2.80 -21.52 -18.25
CA HIS A 357 1.92 -21.47 -17.08
C HIS A 357 2.14 -20.23 -16.21
N SER A 358 2.38 -19.08 -16.84
CA SER A 358 2.61 -17.79 -16.19
C SER A 358 3.82 -17.75 -15.25
N PHE A 359 4.81 -18.64 -15.42
CA PHE A 359 6.15 -18.49 -14.82
C PHE A 359 7.05 -17.62 -15.72
N GLY A 360 8.32 -17.44 -15.37
CA GLY A 360 9.29 -16.73 -16.21
C GLY A 360 9.28 -17.21 -17.69
N PRO A 361 8.96 -16.33 -18.67
CA PRO A 361 8.88 -16.70 -20.07
C PRO A 361 10.29 -16.79 -20.67
N MET A 362 10.69 -18.00 -21.08
CA MET A 362 12.04 -18.32 -21.56
C MET A 362 12.00 -19.20 -22.82
N ASP A 363 11.00 -19.05 -23.68
CA ASP A 363 10.86 -19.90 -24.87
C ASP A 363 11.60 -19.34 -26.08
N ASP A 364 12.80 -19.84 -26.37
CA ASP A 364 13.64 -19.40 -27.49
C ASP A 364 13.53 -20.29 -28.73
N ARG A 365 12.44 -21.04 -28.89
CA ARG A 365 12.16 -21.74 -30.15
C ARG A 365 12.05 -20.73 -31.30
N PRO A 366 12.56 -21.04 -32.52
CA PRO A 366 12.50 -20.11 -33.64
C PRO A 366 11.07 -19.69 -33.99
N GLY A 367 10.78 -18.38 -34.07
CA GLY A 367 9.44 -17.84 -34.33
C GLY A 367 8.58 -17.60 -33.07
N HIS A 368 9.16 -17.79 -31.88
CA HIS A 368 8.49 -17.60 -30.58
C HIS A 368 9.16 -16.49 -29.73
N GLU A 369 9.89 -15.56 -30.37
CA GLU A 369 10.75 -14.58 -29.70
C GLU A 369 10.00 -13.77 -28.63
N GLN A 370 8.74 -13.42 -28.86
CA GLN A 370 7.86 -12.70 -27.93
C GLN A 370 7.64 -13.41 -26.57
N TYR A 371 7.90 -14.72 -26.49
CA TYR A 371 7.81 -15.55 -25.28
C TYR A 371 9.18 -15.80 -24.61
N ASP A 372 10.22 -15.11 -25.04
CA ASP A 372 11.55 -15.17 -24.44
C ASP A 372 11.97 -13.82 -23.85
N ALA A 373 11.88 -13.67 -22.52
CA ALA A 373 12.39 -12.48 -21.83
C ALA A 373 13.93 -12.45 -21.75
N ARG A 374 14.63 -13.54 -22.09
CA ARG A 374 16.10 -13.55 -22.12
C ARG A 374 16.66 -12.72 -23.27
N ARG A 375 15.91 -12.53 -24.36
CA ARG A 375 16.31 -11.68 -25.49
C ARG A 375 16.31 -10.18 -25.15
N SER A 376 15.56 -9.79 -24.12
CA SER A 376 15.36 -8.40 -23.68
C SER A 376 15.93 -8.18 -22.28
N ALA A 377 15.19 -8.53 -21.23
CA ALA A 377 15.55 -8.26 -19.83
C ALA A 377 16.94 -8.76 -19.46
N GLY A 378 17.27 -10.01 -19.82
CA GLY A 378 18.57 -10.64 -19.59
C GLY A 378 19.64 -10.32 -20.63
N ASN A 379 19.34 -9.55 -21.69
CA ASN A 379 20.27 -9.23 -22.76
C ASN A 379 20.98 -7.90 -22.47
N THR A 380 22.31 -7.95 -22.39
CA THR A 380 23.17 -6.79 -22.11
C THR A 380 23.24 -5.80 -23.27
N ASN A 381 22.84 -6.21 -24.48
CA ASN A 381 22.87 -5.43 -25.71
C ASN A 381 21.47 -4.92 -26.13
N ASP A 382 20.48 -4.98 -25.23
CA ASP A 382 19.10 -4.54 -25.47
C ASP A 382 18.67 -3.54 -24.38
N LEU A 383 17.82 -2.58 -24.74
CA LEU A 383 17.34 -1.55 -23.80
C LEU A 383 15.99 -1.89 -23.14
N ARG A 384 15.34 -2.96 -23.57
CA ARG A 384 14.12 -3.48 -22.93
C ARG A 384 14.43 -4.26 -21.65
N GLY A 385 13.53 -4.17 -20.69
CA GLY A 385 13.68 -4.76 -19.36
C GLY A 385 14.81 -4.10 -18.56
N LYS A 386 14.97 -2.78 -18.70
CA LYS A 386 16.05 -1.96 -18.14
C LYS A 386 15.50 -0.71 -17.46
N ILE A 387 16.29 -0.15 -16.56
CA ILE A 387 16.21 1.28 -16.24
C ILE A 387 17.49 1.92 -16.78
N ILE A 388 17.28 2.83 -17.73
CA ILE A 388 18.31 3.55 -18.46
C ILE A 388 18.67 4.81 -17.68
N ARG A 389 19.96 5.17 -17.65
CA ARG A 389 20.45 6.39 -16.99
C ARG A 389 21.34 7.18 -17.94
N ILE A 390 20.90 8.38 -18.30
CA ILE A 390 21.58 9.27 -19.26
C ILE A 390 21.69 10.68 -18.68
N LYS A 391 22.70 11.43 -19.10
CA LYS A 391 22.86 12.84 -18.75
C LYS A 391 22.33 13.70 -19.89
N ILE A 392 21.34 14.55 -19.62
CA ILE A 392 20.71 15.38 -20.64
C ILE A 392 21.51 16.65 -20.88
N ASN A 393 21.77 16.93 -22.16
CA ASN A 393 22.44 18.15 -22.60
C ASN A 393 21.43 19.23 -23.02
N GLU A 394 21.86 20.49 -22.97
CA GLU A 394 20.99 21.64 -23.29
C GLU A 394 20.47 21.63 -24.74
N ASP A 395 21.22 21.05 -25.67
CA ASP A 395 20.82 20.94 -27.08
C ASP A 395 19.77 19.84 -27.33
N GLY A 396 19.51 18.98 -26.33
CA GLY A 396 18.63 17.82 -26.43
C GLY A 396 19.33 16.53 -26.84
N SER A 397 20.67 16.52 -26.89
CA SER A 397 21.46 15.28 -26.92
C SER A 397 21.62 14.71 -25.50
N TYR A 398 22.32 13.58 -25.38
CA TYR A 398 22.67 13.01 -24.09
C TYR A 398 24.11 12.47 -24.07
N ASP A 399 24.67 12.43 -22.87
CA ASP A 399 25.92 11.76 -22.55
C ASP A 399 25.69 10.53 -21.67
N ILE A 400 26.65 9.61 -21.68
CA ILE A 400 26.69 8.46 -20.77
C ILE A 400 27.35 8.90 -19.46
N PRO A 401 26.64 8.90 -18.32
CA PRO A 401 27.24 9.19 -17.03
C PRO A 401 28.08 8.02 -16.52
N ASP A 402 29.10 8.33 -15.72
CA ASP A 402 29.89 7.31 -15.02
C ASP A 402 29.03 6.51 -14.03
N GLY A 403 29.41 5.25 -13.81
CA GLY A 403 28.74 4.36 -12.85
C GLY A 403 27.53 3.60 -13.41
N ASN A 404 27.28 3.67 -14.72
CA ASN A 404 26.38 2.73 -15.40
C ASN A 404 26.97 1.30 -15.43
N LEU A 405 26.11 0.30 -15.66
CA LEU A 405 26.47 -1.11 -15.50
C LEU A 405 27.57 -1.55 -16.46
N PHE A 406 27.61 -0.98 -17.67
CA PHE A 406 28.60 -1.27 -18.69
C PHE A 406 29.33 0.00 -19.13
N ALA A 407 30.65 -0.09 -19.21
CA ALA A 407 31.47 1.03 -19.68
C ALA A 407 31.26 1.29 -21.17
N LYS A 408 31.33 2.57 -21.57
CA LYS A 408 31.22 2.99 -22.98
C LYS A 408 32.23 2.24 -23.86
N GLY A 409 31.76 1.68 -24.97
CA GLY A 409 32.59 0.92 -25.92
C GLY A 409 32.78 -0.55 -25.57
N THR A 410 32.22 -1.04 -24.46
CA THR A 410 32.25 -2.48 -24.12
C THR A 410 31.47 -3.29 -25.18
N PRO A 411 32.11 -4.24 -25.89
CA PRO A 411 31.44 -5.01 -26.94
C PRO A 411 30.22 -5.78 -26.41
N LYS A 412 29.16 -5.87 -27.23
CA LYS A 412 27.91 -6.58 -26.91
C LYS A 412 27.18 -6.04 -25.67
N THR A 413 27.34 -4.75 -25.38
CA THR A 413 26.63 -4.11 -24.27
C THR A 413 26.10 -2.73 -24.68
N ARG A 414 25.10 -2.26 -23.94
CA ARG A 414 24.58 -0.88 -24.03
C ARG A 414 25.03 -0.05 -22.82
N PRO A 415 25.83 1.02 -23.02
CA PRO A 415 26.33 1.83 -21.91
C PRO A 415 25.26 2.67 -21.22
N GLU A 416 24.06 2.78 -21.79
CA GLU A 416 22.91 3.47 -21.21
C GLU A 416 22.32 2.71 -20.01
N ILE A 417 22.61 1.40 -19.87
CA ILE A 417 22.01 0.52 -18.85
C ILE A 417 22.57 0.86 -17.45
N PHE A 418 21.68 1.23 -16.53
CA PHE A 418 21.98 1.34 -15.10
C PHE A 418 21.43 0.14 -14.32
N VAL A 419 20.17 -0.20 -14.55
CA VAL A 419 19.52 -1.41 -14.02
C VAL A 419 19.20 -2.36 -15.16
N MET A 420 19.53 -3.64 -15.00
CA MET A 420 19.18 -4.72 -15.91
C MET A 420 18.31 -5.76 -15.21
N GLY A 421 17.52 -6.52 -15.97
CA GLY A 421 16.78 -7.67 -15.43
C GLY A 421 15.46 -7.28 -14.80
N ASN A 422 14.69 -6.42 -15.47
CA ASN A 422 13.32 -6.10 -15.09
C ASN A 422 12.34 -6.69 -16.11
N ARG A 423 11.15 -7.06 -15.65
CA ARG A 423 9.96 -7.40 -16.43
C ARG A 423 9.15 -6.16 -16.77
N ASN A 424 8.61 -5.46 -15.77
CA ASN A 424 7.78 -4.28 -15.94
C ASN A 424 8.03 -3.25 -14.80
N PRO A 425 9.12 -2.47 -14.89
CA PRO A 425 9.48 -1.44 -13.91
C PRO A 425 8.57 -0.21 -14.10
N TYR A 426 7.33 -0.29 -13.60
CA TYR A 426 6.24 0.57 -14.07
C TYR A 426 6.27 2.00 -13.53
N ARG A 427 6.64 2.18 -12.25
CA ARG A 427 6.81 3.51 -11.62
C ARG A 427 8.15 3.59 -10.92
N ILE A 428 8.94 4.59 -11.28
CA ILE A 428 10.26 4.84 -10.71
C ILE A 428 10.27 6.11 -9.87
N SER A 429 11.13 6.15 -8.87
CA SER A 429 11.42 7.35 -8.09
C SER A 429 12.90 7.45 -7.78
N VAL A 430 13.43 8.67 -7.78
CA VAL A 430 14.85 8.93 -7.47
C VAL A 430 14.93 9.81 -6.24
N ASP A 431 15.55 9.28 -5.19
CA ASP A 431 15.87 10.09 -4.03
C ASP A 431 17.07 10.99 -4.33
N LYS A 432 16.82 12.29 -4.46
CA LYS A 432 17.85 13.28 -4.76
C LYS A 432 18.85 13.48 -3.63
N LYS A 433 18.58 13.06 -2.39
CA LYS A 433 19.55 13.17 -1.28
C LYS A 433 20.56 12.03 -1.29
N SER A 434 20.10 10.78 -1.42
CA SER A 434 20.98 9.61 -1.45
C SER A 434 21.51 9.27 -2.85
N GLY A 435 20.80 9.69 -3.91
CA GLY A 435 21.04 9.25 -5.28
C GLY A 435 20.48 7.86 -5.59
N TYR A 436 19.74 7.24 -4.66
CA TYR A 436 19.17 5.90 -4.86
C TYR A 436 17.95 5.96 -5.78
N LEU A 437 17.85 4.94 -6.63
CA LEU A 437 16.71 4.71 -7.53
C LEU A 437 15.81 3.64 -6.91
N TYR A 438 14.51 3.88 -6.91
CA TYR A 438 13.47 2.95 -6.49
C TYR A 438 12.50 2.68 -7.64
N TRP A 439 11.94 1.47 -7.70
CA TRP A 439 10.87 1.17 -8.63
C TRP A 439 9.94 0.07 -8.12
N GLY A 440 8.69 0.13 -8.57
CA GLY A 440 7.78 -1.00 -8.48
C GLY A 440 7.89 -1.88 -9.73
N GLU A 441 7.90 -3.18 -9.50
CA GLU A 441 8.12 -4.21 -10.51
C GLU A 441 6.95 -5.17 -10.50
N VAL A 442 6.21 -5.24 -11.61
CA VAL A 442 5.08 -6.17 -11.76
C VAL A 442 5.61 -7.51 -12.24
N GLY A 443 5.48 -8.55 -11.42
CA GLY A 443 6.02 -9.88 -11.69
C GLY A 443 5.08 -10.79 -12.48
N PRO A 444 5.46 -12.07 -12.63
CA PRO A 444 4.66 -13.05 -13.37
C PRO A 444 3.42 -13.52 -12.60
N ASP A 445 2.48 -14.18 -13.25
CA ASP A 445 1.14 -14.50 -12.68
C ASP A 445 0.98 -15.91 -12.10
N ALA A 446 2.03 -16.74 -12.09
CA ALA A 446 1.97 -18.06 -11.48
C ALA A 446 1.49 -17.98 -10.02
N ALA A 447 0.32 -18.55 -9.72
CA ALA A 447 -0.32 -18.41 -8.41
C ALA A 447 0.29 -19.30 -7.33
N ASN A 448 0.79 -20.48 -7.71
CA ASN A 448 1.33 -21.50 -6.80
C ASN A 448 2.75 -21.86 -7.18
N ASP A 449 3.54 -22.25 -6.18
CA ASP A 449 4.87 -22.79 -6.39
C ASP A 449 4.79 -24.12 -7.16
N SER A 450 5.80 -24.38 -7.99
CA SER A 450 6.01 -25.67 -8.66
C SER A 450 7.44 -26.12 -8.42
N ILE A 451 7.74 -26.37 -7.14
CA ILE A 451 9.07 -26.71 -6.66
C ILE A 451 9.55 -28.02 -7.29
N GLY A 452 10.74 -28.01 -7.90
CA GLY A 452 11.34 -29.15 -8.58
C GLY A 452 11.06 -29.22 -10.09
N THR A 453 10.07 -28.49 -10.62
CA THR A 453 9.78 -28.44 -12.07
C THR A 453 9.91 -27.03 -12.63
N ARG A 454 9.08 -26.07 -12.23
CA ARG A 454 9.11 -24.69 -12.80
C ARG A 454 9.79 -23.67 -11.89
N GLY A 455 9.67 -23.82 -10.57
CA GLY A 455 10.23 -22.90 -9.59
C GLY A 455 9.16 -22.18 -8.75
N PRO A 456 9.46 -20.98 -8.21
CA PRO A 456 8.57 -20.27 -7.29
C PRO A 456 7.31 -19.75 -8.00
N ARG A 457 6.25 -19.47 -7.25
CA ARG A 457 5.12 -18.62 -7.68
C ARG A 457 5.64 -17.23 -8.05
N GLY A 458 4.82 -16.44 -8.76
CA GLY A 458 5.21 -15.07 -9.06
C GLY A 458 5.25 -14.19 -7.81
N TYR A 459 5.99 -13.09 -7.88
CA TYR A 459 6.10 -12.04 -6.86
C TYR A 459 6.08 -10.68 -7.55
N ASP A 460 5.35 -9.72 -6.98
CA ASP A 460 5.62 -8.32 -7.28
C ASP A 460 6.70 -7.82 -6.32
N GLU A 461 7.47 -6.83 -6.77
CA GLU A 461 8.63 -6.35 -6.03
C GLU A 461 8.63 -4.82 -5.94
N ILE A 462 9.08 -4.32 -4.80
CA ILE A 462 9.66 -2.98 -4.70
C ILE A 462 11.16 -3.15 -4.68
N ASN A 463 11.84 -2.43 -5.55
CA ASN A 463 13.27 -2.57 -5.77
C ASN A 463 14.03 -1.28 -5.45
N GLN A 464 15.31 -1.43 -5.14
CA GLN A 464 16.23 -0.33 -4.82
C GLN A 464 17.58 -0.57 -5.48
N ALA A 465 18.04 0.41 -6.27
CA ALA A 465 19.39 0.44 -6.83
C ALA A 465 20.19 1.55 -6.16
N ARG A 466 21.10 1.16 -5.26
CA ARG A 466 22.13 2.04 -4.67
C ARG A 466 23.29 2.29 -5.64
N LYS A 467 23.47 1.37 -6.58
CA LYS A 467 24.44 1.38 -7.68
C LYS A 467 23.86 0.58 -8.84
N ALA A 468 24.49 0.68 -10.02
CA ALA A 468 24.11 -0.14 -11.16
C ALA A 468 24.16 -1.64 -10.85
N GLY A 469 23.27 -2.43 -11.45
CA GLY A 469 23.15 -3.84 -11.14
C GLY A 469 22.19 -4.63 -12.04
N TYR A 470 22.25 -5.94 -11.89
CA TYR A 470 21.33 -6.90 -12.51
C TYR A 470 20.37 -7.42 -11.43
N PHE A 471 19.05 -7.33 -11.66
CA PHE A 471 17.98 -7.65 -10.70
C PHE A 471 17.21 -8.93 -11.10
N GLY A 472 17.84 -9.77 -11.92
CA GLY A 472 17.53 -11.20 -11.96
C GLY A 472 16.50 -11.67 -13.00
N TRP A 473 15.53 -10.85 -13.41
CA TRP A 473 14.51 -11.28 -14.39
C TRP A 473 15.15 -11.65 -15.75
N PRO A 474 14.75 -12.76 -16.41
CA PRO A 474 13.65 -13.68 -16.08
C PRO A 474 14.04 -14.94 -15.29
N PHE A 475 15.26 -15.02 -14.77
CA PHE A 475 15.75 -16.23 -14.10
C PHE A 475 15.41 -16.26 -12.62
N PHE A 476 15.24 -15.10 -12.00
CA PHE A 476 15.01 -14.95 -10.56
C PHE A 476 13.89 -13.95 -10.27
N VAL A 477 13.23 -14.14 -9.12
CA VAL A 477 12.25 -13.22 -8.52
C VAL A 477 12.43 -13.14 -6.99
N GLY A 478 11.94 -12.08 -6.36
CA GLY A 478 12.00 -11.86 -4.92
C GLY A 478 13.44 -11.89 -4.40
N ASN A 479 13.69 -12.71 -3.38
CA ASN A 479 15.04 -12.87 -2.82
C ASN A 479 15.94 -13.80 -3.65
N ASN A 480 16.04 -13.52 -4.96
CA ASN A 480 16.71 -14.38 -5.94
C ASN A 480 16.15 -15.83 -5.97
N TYR A 481 14.85 -16.01 -5.76
CA TYR A 481 14.20 -17.31 -5.94
C TYR A 481 14.27 -17.70 -7.42
N ALA A 482 14.96 -18.79 -7.72
CA ALA A 482 15.31 -19.15 -9.08
C ALA A 482 14.22 -20.00 -9.77
N TYR A 483 13.93 -19.67 -11.03
CA TYR A 483 13.17 -20.53 -11.92
C TYR A 483 14.07 -21.66 -12.45
N ASN A 484 13.46 -22.83 -12.63
CA ASN A 484 14.11 -23.91 -13.35
C ASN A 484 14.11 -23.61 -14.85
N MET A 485 15.16 -24.07 -15.54
CA MET A 485 15.25 -23.93 -16.98
C MET A 485 14.35 -24.98 -17.64
N HIS A 486 13.23 -24.51 -18.21
CA HIS A 486 12.23 -25.34 -18.87
C HIS A 486 12.50 -25.47 -20.37
N ASN A 487 12.47 -26.70 -20.89
CA ASN A 487 12.56 -26.97 -22.32
C ASN A 487 11.14 -27.11 -22.92
N TYR A 488 10.77 -26.10 -23.71
CA TYR A 488 9.45 -25.98 -24.36
C TYR A 488 9.24 -26.96 -25.54
N GLU A 489 10.27 -27.70 -25.96
CA GLU A 489 10.17 -28.77 -26.98
C GLU A 489 10.00 -30.16 -26.36
N THR A 490 10.63 -30.43 -25.21
CA THR A 490 10.71 -31.78 -24.60
C THR A 490 9.98 -31.93 -23.28
N ASN A 491 9.53 -30.83 -22.66
CA ASN A 491 8.96 -30.76 -21.30
C ASN A 491 9.96 -31.08 -20.17
N GLU A 492 11.25 -31.14 -20.49
CA GLU A 492 12.30 -31.40 -19.50
C GLU A 492 12.59 -30.11 -18.70
N ASN A 493 12.87 -30.28 -17.41
CA ASN A 493 13.29 -29.18 -16.55
C ASN A 493 14.70 -29.48 -16.05
N SER A 494 15.59 -28.51 -16.16
CA SER A 494 16.95 -28.61 -15.63
C SER A 494 17.15 -27.67 -14.44
N ALA A 495 18.28 -27.84 -13.76
CA ALA A 495 18.59 -27.11 -12.54
C ALA A 495 18.50 -25.58 -12.75
N PRO A 496 18.07 -24.83 -11.72
CA PRO A 496 18.05 -23.38 -11.78
C PRO A 496 19.48 -22.82 -11.92
N GLN A 497 19.57 -21.58 -12.43
CA GLN A 497 20.85 -20.88 -12.58
C GLN A 497 21.41 -20.43 -11.22
N ASP A 498 22.73 -20.30 -11.11
CA ASP A 498 23.39 -19.69 -9.95
C ASP A 498 23.23 -18.16 -10.00
N PRO A 499 22.60 -17.50 -9.00
CA PRO A 499 22.47 -16.04 -8.99
C PRO A 499 23.81 -15.31 -8.94
N ALA A 500 24.91 -15.93 -8.48
CA ALA A 500 26.23 -15.32 -8.50
C ALA A 500 26.86 -15.28 -9.90
N LYS A 501 26.44 -16.16 -10.81
CA LYS A 501 26.97 -16.24 -12.18
C LYS A 501 25.93 -16.77 -13.18
N PRO A 502 24.82 -16.02 -13.43
CA PRO A 502 23.78 -16.49 -14.32
C PRO A 502 24.21 -16.46 -15.79
N LEU A 503 23.65 -17.39 -16.58
CA LEU A 503 23.97 -17.53 -18.00
C LEU A 503 22.75 -17.24 -18.89
N ASN A 504 22.92 -16.33 -19.86
CA ASN A 504 21.96 -16.10 -20.92
C ASN A 504 22.34 -16.89 -22.18
N ASN A 505 21.85 -18.12 -22.26
CA ASN A 505 22.06 -19.05 -23.37
C ASN A 505 20.94 -19.02 -24.42
N SER A 506 20.06 -18.01 -24.41
CA SER A 506 19.01 -17.89 -25.41
C SER A 506 19.59 -17.77 -26.82
N ARG A 507 18.96 -18.44 -27.80
CA ARG A 507 19.26 -18.25 -29.24
C ARG A 507 19.08 -16.80 -29.70
N ASN A 508 18.26 -16.04 -28.99
CA ASN A 508 17.94 -14.65 -29.29
C ASN A 508 18.83 -13.65 -28.53
N ASN A 509 19.80 -14.12 -27.74
CA ASN A 509 20.73 -13.25 -27.02
C ASN A 509 21.79 -12.67 -27.97
N THR A 510 21.83 -11.34 -28.07
CA THR A 510 22.84 -10.59 -28.83
C THR A 510 23.91 -9.97 -27.93
N GLY A 511 23.79 -10.14 -26.62
CA GLY A 511 24.66 -9.62 -25.58
C GLY A 511 25.73 -10.59 -25.10
N LEU A 512 26.16 -10.39 -23.86
CA LEU A 512 27.04 -11.29 -23.12
C LEU A 512 26.26 -12.55 -22.73
N VAL A 513 26.96 -13.69 -22.70
CA VAL A 513 26.41 -14.96 -22.21
C VAL A 513 26.52 -15.03 -20.69
N GLU A 514 27.68 -14.70 -20.13
CA GLU A 514 27.85 -14.57 -18.68
C GLU A 514 27.31 -13.22 -18.22
N LEU A 515 26.33 -13.24 -17.32
CA LEU A 515 25.69 -12.04 -16.79
C LEU A 515 26.35 -11.61 -15.47
N PRO A 516 26.21 -10.33 -15.06
CA PRO A 516 26.56 -9.90 -13.71
C PRO A 516 25.79 -10.69 -12.64
N PRO A 517 26.29 -10.74 -11.39
CA PRO A 517 25.55 -11.34 -10.28
C PRO A 517 24.17 -10.68 -10.09
N ALA A 518 23.15 -11.49 -9.87
CA ALA A 518 21.79 -11.03 -9.58
C ALA A 518 21.69 -10.47 -8.16
N GLN A 519 21.09 -9.29 -8.04
CA GLN A 519 20.74 -8.66 -6.77
C GLN A 519 19.30 -9.02 -6.41
N PRO A 520 19.04 -9.38 -5.14
CA PRO A 520 17.69 -9.68 -4.69
C PRO A 520 16.83 -8.42 -4.65
N ALA A 521 15.51 -8.60 -4.70
CA ALA A 521 14.57 -7.52 -4.52
C ALA A 521 14.67 -6.88 -3.12
N TYR A 522 14.29 -5.60 -3.02
CA TYR A 522 14.31 -4.89 -1.75
C TYR A 522 13.13 -5.32 -0.84
N ILE A 523 11.94 -5.44 -1.41
CA ILE A 523 10.71 -5.95 -0.78
C ILE A 523 9.95 -6.79 -1.84
N TRP A 524 9.37 -7.93 -1.47
CA TRP A 524 8.64 -8.81 -2.41
C TRP A 524 7.38 -9.43 -1.81
N TYR A 525 6.33 -9.63 -2.61
CA TYR A 525 5.11 -10.25 -2.13
C TYR A 525 4.31 -11.03 -3.20
N PRO A 526 3.73 -12.19 -2.82
CA PRO A 526 2.89 -12.95 -3.71
C PRO A 526 1.42 -12.45 -3.69
N TYR A 527 0.55 -13.09 -4.47
CA TYR A 527 -0.91 -12.94 -4.32
C TYR A 527 -1.39 -13.33 -2.92
N ALA A 528 -0.81 -14.39 -2.35
CA ALA A 528 -1.01 -14.82 -0.97
C ALA A 528 -0.25 -13.91 0.01
N GLN A 529 -0.41 -14.15 1.31
CA GLN A 529 0.37 -13.42 2.31
C GLN A 529 1.85 -13.74 2.14
N SER A 530 2.69 -12.70 2.17
CA SER A 530 4.14 -12.89 2.12
C SER A 530 4.63 -13.43 3.45
N PRO A 531 5.47 -14.49 3.47
CA PRO A 531 6.09 -14.95 4.70
C PRO A 531 7.14 -13.97 5.22
N ASP A 532 7.77 -13.20 4.33
CA ASP A 532 8.83 -12.25 4.67
C ASP A 532 8.26 -10.85 4.99
N PHE A 533 7.12 -10.49 4.38
CA PHE A 533 6.47 -9.18 4.51
C PHE A 533 4.95 -9.30 4.70
N PRO A 534 4.48 -9.96 5.77
CA PRO A 534 3.06 -10.24 6.00
C PRO A 534 2.19 -8.99 6.06
N GLU A 535 2.76 -7.85 6.44
CA GLU A 535 2.11 -6.55 6.50
C GLU A 535 1.59 -6.08 5.13
N LEU A 536 2.14 -6.57 4.02
CA LEU A 536 1.71 -6.19 2.66
C LEU A 536 0.36 -6.80 2.25
N GLY A 537 -0.18 -7.71 3.07
CA GLY A 537 -1.51 -8.30 2.91
C GLY A 537 -1.60 -9.31 1.76
N THR A 538 -2.83 -9.52 1.27
CA THR A 538 -3.18 -10.49 0.23
C THR A 538 -4.04 -9.84 -0.85
N GLY A 539 -4.19 -10.50 -2.00
CA GLY A 539 -5.05 -10.04 -3.10
C GLY A 539 -4.26 -9.83 -4.38
N GLY A 540 -4.90 -9.22 -5.39
CA GLY A 540 -4.20 -8.79 -6.60
C GLY A 540 -3.01 -7.89 -6.29
N ARG A 541 -2.08 -7.74 -7.22
CA ARG A 541 -0.80 -7.06 -6.95
C ARG A 541 -0.40 -6.23 -8.14
N THR A 542 0.09 -5.03 -7.87
CA THR A 542 0.79 -4.18 -8.83
C THR A 542 1.63 -3.20 -8.01
N ALA A 543 2.87 -3.61 -7.73
CA ALA A 543 3.80 -2.83 -6.94
C ALA A 543 4.20 -1.51 -7.64
N MET A 544 4.24 -0.41 -6.87
CA MET A 544 4.69 0.89 -7.34
C MET A 544 5.56 1.58 -6.28
N ALA A 545 6.61 2.29 -6.73
CA ALA A 545 7.50 3.06 -5.86
C ALA A 545 7.15 4.55 -5.93
N GLY A 546 6.92 5.15 -4.76
CA GLY A 546 6.73 6.58 -4.59
C GLY A 546 8.00 7.30 -4.14
N PRO A 547 7.88 8.55 -3.68
CA PRO A 547 9.03 9.36 -3.27
C PRO A 547 9.56 9.02 -1.87
N VAL A 548 10.84 9.33 -1.65
CA VAL A 548 11.42 9.46 -0.30
C VAL A 548 11.18 10.89 0.19
N TYR A 549 10.64 11.02 1.41
CA TYR A 549 10.18 12.31 1.92
C TYR A 549 11.21 13.03 2.79
N HIS A 550 11.81 14.11 2.28
CA HIS A 550 12.77 14.93 3.03
C HIS A 550 12.11 16.24 3.48
N MET A 551 11.73 16.32 4.75
CA MET A 551 10.93 17.43 5.30
C MET A 551 11.64 18.79 5.20
N GLU A 552 12.96 18.79 5.15
CA GLU A 552 13.81 19.97 5.00
C GLU A 552 13.67 20.66 3.65
N ASP A 553 13.16 19.97 2.63
CA ASP A 553 12.99 20.51 1.28
C ASP A 553 11.66 21.27 1.13
N PHE A 554 10.81 21.29 2.16
CA PHE A 554 9.43 21.77 2.06
C PHE A 554 9.07 22.84 3.12
N PRO A 555 8.13 23.76 2.79
CA PRO A 555 7.66 24.77 3.72
C PRO A 555 6.99 24.16 4.96
N GLU A 556 7.32 24.69 6.14
CA GLU A 556 6.77 24.21 7.41
C GLU A 556 5.24 24.25 7.49
N ALA A 557 4.62 25.25 6.84
CA ALA A 557 3.18 25.45 6.85
C ALA A 557 2.38 24.34 6.13
N THR A 558 3.00 23.56 5.25
CA THR A 558 2.30 22.64 4.34
C THR A 558 2.88 21.23 4.33
N ARG A 559 4.10 21.06 4.82
CA ARG A 559 4.79 19.76 4.92
C ARG A 559 4.14 18.82 5.94
N TYR A 560 4.44 17.54 5.80
CA TYR A 560 4.12 16.50 6.75
C TYR A 560 5.01 16.59 8.00
N PRO A 561 4.55 16.03 9.13
CA PRO A 561 5.31 16.05 10.37
C PRO A 561 6.63 15.27 10.25
N ALA A 562 7.59 15.62 11.11
CA ALA A 562 8.93 15.01 11.14
C ALA A 562 8.94 13.48 11.28
N TYR A 563 7.84 12.88 11.71
CA TYR A 563 7.64 11.43 11.74
C TYR A 563 7.87 10.75 10.39
N TYR A 564 7.48 11.40 9.28
CA TYR A 564 7.66 10.85 7.93
C TYR A 564 8.98 11.27 7.28
N ASN A 565 9.84 12.00 7.99
CA ASN A 565 11.11 12.43 7.43
C ASN A 565 12.00 11.22 7.11
N LYS A 566 12.57 11.21 5.90
CA LYS A 566 13.40 10.14 5.31
C LYS A 566 12.69 8.80 5.10
N LYS A 567 11.36 8.74 5.22
CA LYS A 567 10.61 7.52 4.90
C LYS A 567 10.37 7.44 3.40
N PHE A 568 10.50 6.24 2.87
CA PHE A 568 10.19 5.89 1.47
C PHE A 568 8.73 5.46 1.36
N PHE A 569 7.94 6.14 0.53
CA PHE A 569 6.55 5.76 0.31
C PHE A 569 6.45 4.70 -0.80
N ILE A 570 5.79 3.59 -0.48
CA ILE A 570 5.44 2.53 -1.44
C ILE A 570 3.92 2.43 -1.52
N TYR A 571 3.40 2.01 -2.67
CA TYR A 571 1.97 1.88 -2.88
C TYR A 571 1.67 0.73 -3.85
N ASP A 572 0.43 0.23 -3.78
CA ASP A 572 -0.03 -0.82 -4.69
C ASP A 572 -1.29 -0.37 -5.41
N PHE A 573 -1.25 -0.48 -6.74
CA PHE A 573 -2.35 -0.05 -7.60
C PHE A 573 -3.61 -0.90 -7.40
N ILE A 574 -3.50 -2.21 -7.19
CA ILE A 574 -4.66 -3.10 -7.04
C ILE A 574 -5.18 -3.11 -5.60
N ARG A 575 -4.28 -3.24 -4.62
CA ARG A 575 -4.64 -3.34 -3.19
C ARG A 575 -4.99 -1.99 -2.58
N GLY A 576 -4.61 -0.89 -3.22
CA GLY A 576 -5.03 0.46 -2.84
C GLY A 576 -4.44 0.97 -1.53
N TRP A 577 -3.39 0.35 -1.00
CA TRP A 577 -2.68 0.83 0.19
C TRP A 577 -1.52 1.75 -0.18
N ILE A 578 -1.17 2.64 0.75
CA ILE A 578 0.10 3.35 0.80
C ILE A 578 0.80 2.95 2.11
N LYS A 579 2.10 2.70 2.06
CA LYS A 579 2.92 2.39 3.23
C LYS A 579 4.16 3.27 3.27
N ALA A 580 4.61 3.57 4.48
CA ALA A 580 5.86 4.28 4.71
C ALA A 580 6.93 3.29 5.19
N VAL A 581 8.08 3.32 4.53
CA VAL A 581 9.21 2.45 4.80
C VAL A 581 10.28 3.24 5.54
N THR A 582 10.59 2.82 6.76
CA THR A 582 11.74 3.33 7.52
C THR A 582 13.00 2.61 7.05
N GLN A 583 14.06 3.38 6.79
CA GLN A 583 15.34 2.85 6.34
C GLN A 583 16.43 3.16 7.37
N LEU A 584 17.36 2.23 7.53
CA LEU A 584 18.62 2.47 8.23
C LEU A 584 19.48 3.47 7.42
N PRO A 585 20.47 4.15 8.04
CA PRO A 585 21.31 5.12 7.35
C PRO A 585 22.05 4.60 6.11
N ASN A 586 22.28 3.27 6.04
CA ASN A 586 22.90 2.62 4.89
C ASN A 586 21.90 2.30 3.75
N GLY A 587 20.61 2.56 3.95
CA GLY A 587 19.52 2.31 3.01
C GLY A 587 18.78 0.98 3.20
N ASP A 588 19.17 0.16 4.17
CA ASP A 588 18.51 -1.12 4.44
C ASP A 588 17.13 -0.91 5.06
N LEU A 589 16.21 -1.83 4.80
CA LEU A 589 14.88 -1.83 5.39
C LEU A 589 14.95 -2.02 6.91
N ASP A 590 14.25 -1.17 7.66
CA ASP A 590 14.08 -1.32 9.11
C ASP A 590 12.64 -1.65 9.50
N GLU A 591 11.65 -1.01 8.89
CA GLU A 591 10.23 -1.12 9.27
C GLU A 591 9.32 -0.71 8.11
N ILE A 592 8.15 -1.34 8.00
CA ILE A 592 7.09 -0.98 7.05
C ILE A 592 5.80 -0.73 7.81
N GLU A 593 5.28 0.49 7.73
CA GLU A 593 4.04 0.88 8.41
C GLU A 593 2.96 1.35 7.41
N PRO A 594 1.67 1.23 7.75
CA PRO A 594 0.61 1.82 6.95
C PRO A 594 0.66 3.36 6.96
N PHE A 595 0.37 3.98 5.82
CA PHE A 595 0.13 5.41 5.69
C PHE A 595 -1.31 5.65 5.24
N VAL A 596 -2.08 6.41 6.03
CA VAL A 596 -3.52 6.68 5.81
C VAL A 596 -4.37 5.42 5.49
N PRO A 597 -4.29 4.34 6.29
CA PRO A 597 -4.90 3.04 5.97
C PRO A 597 -6.42 3.04 5.79
N ASN A 598 -7.13 4.04 6.34
CA ASN A 598 -8.58 4.18 6.20
C ASN A 598 -8.98 5.10 5.02
N THR A 599 -8.01 5.63 4.27
CA THR A 599 -8.26 6.42 3.06
C THR A 599 -8.35 5.52 1.84
N GLN A 600 -9.47 5.59 1.13
CA GLN A 600 -9.66 4.83 -0.11
C GLN A 600 -9.17 5.61 -1.34
N PHE A 601 -8.45 4.89 -2.21
CA PHE A 601 -8.00 5.37 -3.52
C PHE A 601 -8.50 4.43 -4.63
N ASN A 602 -8.66 4.94 -5.84
CA ASN A 602 -9.10 4.18 -7.01
C ASN A 602 -7.93 3.93 -7.96
N ALA A 603 -7.25 2.81 -7.77
CA ALA A 603 -6.18 2.36 -8.67
C ALA A 603 -5.07 3.42 -8.85
N MET A 604 -4.31 3.67 -7.78
CA MET A 604 -3.23 4.66 -7.77
C MET A 604 -2.17 4.28 -8.79
N ILE A 605 -2.00 5.08 -9.83
CA ILE A 605 -1.08 4.78 -10.93
C ILE A 605 0.18 5.61 -10.88
N ASP A 606 0.17 6.75 -10.18
CA ASP A 606 1.37 7.59 -10.00
C ASP A 606 1.29 8.40 -8.69
N MET A 607 2.46 8.75 -8.14
CA MET A 607 2.59 9.48 -6.88
C MET A 607 3.82 10.41 -6.90
N GLU A 608 3.59 11.71 -6.68
CA GLU A 608 4.66 12.72 -6.57
C GLU A 608 4.51 13.55 -5.29
N VAL A 609 5.62 14.12 -4.80
CA VAL A 609 5.59 15.15 -3.76
C VAL A 609 5.77 16.52 -4.39
N GLY A 610 4.79 17.41 -4.19
CA GLY A 610 4.86 18.80 -4.68
C GLY A 610 5.87 19.64 -3.90
N ARG A 611 6.24 20.81 -4.44
CA ARG A 611 7.10 21.80 -3.75
C ARG A 611 6.51 22.34 -2.44
N ASP A 612 5.24 22.06 -2.17
CA ASP A 612 4.56 22.34 -0.90
C ASP A 612 4.68 21.21 0.12
N GLY A 613 5.39 20.12 -0.20
CA GLY A 613 5.59 18.98 0.68
C GLY A 613 4.36 18.10 0.87
N ARG A 614 3.36 18.21 -0.01
CA ARG A 614 2.18 17.34 -0.02
C ARG A 614 2.32 16.24 -1.05
N ILE A 615 1.74 15.08 -0.77
CA ILE A 615 1.69 13.98 -1.74
C ILE A 615 0.49 14.18 -2.67
N TYR A 616 0.76 14.12 -3.96
CA TYR A 616 -0.21 14.12 -5.05
C TYR A 616 -0.27 12.70 -5.62
N VAL A 617 -1.48 12.23 -5.87
CA VAL A 617 -1.76 10.87 -6.35
C VAL A 617 -2.60 10.97 -7.61
N LEU A 618 -2.16 10.28 -8.66
CA LEU A 618 -2.95 10.04 -9.85
C LEU A 618 -3.70 8.72 -9.70
N GLU A 619 -5.00 8.76 -9.86
CA GLU A 619 -5.90 7.61 -9.77
C GLU A 619 -6.40 7.26 -11.17
N TYR A 620 -6.12 6.04 -11.62
CA TYR A 620 -6.54 5.52 -12.94
C TYR A 620 -8.05 5.28 -13.01
N GLY A 621 -8.68 4.98 -11.87
CA GLY A 621 -10.10 4.66 -11.76
C GLY A 621 -10.40 3.17 -11.98
N ASN A 622 -11.61 2.74 -11.63
CA ASN A 622 -11.99 1.33 -11.60
C ASN A 622 -12.46 0.83 -12.97
N GLY A 623 -11.65 0.90 -14.02
CA GLY A 623 -11.99 0.36 -15.34
C GLY A 623 -10.86 0.41 -16.37
N TRP A 624 -10.39 -0.76 -16.80
CA TRP A 624 -9.30 -0.85 -17.77
C TRP A 624 -9.69 -0.34 -19.16
N PHE A 625 -8.77 0.40 -19.80
CA PHE A 625 -8.85 0.86 -21.19
C PHE A 625 -10.06 1.74 -21.53
N ASN A 626 -10.58 2.48 -20.54
CA ASN A 626 -11.82 3.24 -20.67
C ASN A 626 -11.78 4.55 -19.90
N LYS A 627 -12.67 5.48 -20.27
CA LYS A 627 -12.89 6.68 -19.45
C LYS A 627 -13.51 6.31 -18.11
N ASN A 628 -12.80 6.65 -17.04
CA ASN A 628 -13.25 6.33 -15.69
C ASN A 628 -13.86 7.57 -15.01
N PRO A 629 -15.11 7.49 -14.52
CA PRO A 629 -15.74 8.58 -13.78
C PRO A 629 -15.06 8.85 -12.44
N ASP A 630 -14.29 7.89 -11.94
CA ASP A 630 -13.55 7.90 -10.67
C ASP A 630 -12.03 8.04 -10.86
N ALA A 631 -11.55 8.24 -12.09
CA ALA A 631 -10.17 8.66 -12.32
C ALA A 631 -10.00 10.10 -11.84
N ALA A 632 -8.95 10.35 -11.06
CA ALA A 632 -8.80 11.60 -10.34
C ALA A 632 -7.33 12.02 -10.18
N ILE A 633 -7.13 13.30 -9.92
CA ILE A 633 -5.93 13.75 -9.21
C ILE A 633 -6.36 14.07 -7.80
N THR A 634 -5.71 13.45 -6.83
CA THR A 634 -5.94 13.71 -5.42
C THR A 634 -4.67 14.16 -4.74
N ARG A 635 -4.83 14.85 -3.61
CA ARG A 635 -3.74 15.35 -2.80
C ARG A 635 -4.02 15.06 -1.35
N ILE A 636 -3.00 14.62 -0.62
CA ILE A 636 -3.11 14.33 0.80
C ILE A 636 -2.55 15.54 1.56
N ASP A 637 -3.42 16.22 2.31
CA ASP A 637 -3.06 17.37 3.13
C ASP A 637 -2.85 16.95 4.58
N TYR A 638 -1.85 17.53 5.26
CA TYR A 638 -1.72 17.42 6.71
C TYR A 638 -2.25 18.66 7.42
N LEU A 639 -3.20 18.48 8.34
CA LEU A 639 -3.75 19.55 9.18
C LEU A 639 -2.92 19.70 10.47
N ALA A 640 -1.94 20.60 10.42
CA ALA A 640 -1.20 21.03 11.61
C ALA A 640 -2.08 21.94 12.49
N GLY A 641 -1.99 21.77 13.81
CA GLY A 641 -2.74 22.58 14.77
C GLY A 641 -4.20 22.14 14.95
N ASN A 642 -5.10 23.12 15.05
CA ASN A 642 -6.52 22.95 15.38
C ASN A 642 -7.33 22.37 14.22
N ARG A 643 -8.17 21.36 14.50
CA ARG A 643 -8.99 20.70 13.48
C ARG A 643 -10.46 21.09 13.61
N PRO A 644 -11.21 21.15 12.50
CA PRO A 644 -12.65 21.33 12.58
C PRO A 644 -13.32 20.14 13.28
N PRO A 645 -14.45 20.35 13.97
CA PRO A 645 -15.20 19.28 14.61
C PRO A 645 -15.61 18.17 13.62
N ALA A 646 -15.47 16.90 13.99
CA ALA A 646 -15.89 15.78 13.17
C ALA A 646 -17.35 15.41 13.47
N LEU A 647 -18.18 15.25 12.42
CA LEU A 647 -19.53 14.71 12.56
C LEU A 647 -19.47 13.18 12.59
N THR A 648 -19.83 12.57 13.73
CA THR A 648 -19.76 11.11 13.95
C THR A 648 -21.10 10.41 13.71
N GLY A 649 -22.04 11.09 13.07
CA GLY A 649 -23.32 10.55 12.64
C GLY A 649 -24.09 11.56 11.78
N PRO A 650 -25.08 11.10 11.00
CA PRO A 650 -25.89 11.99 10.19
C PRO A 650 -26.77 12.90 11.06
N LEU A 651 -27.15 14.05 10.50
CA LEU A 651 -28.21 14.89 11.08
C LEU A 651 -29.50 14.08 11.15
N LYS A 652 -30.06 13.94 12.35
CA LYS A 652 -31.34 13.29 12.59
C LYS A 652 -32.40 14.33 12.90
N VAL A 653 -33.51 14.27 12.18
CA VAL A 653 -34.74 14.99 12.50
C VAL A 653 -35.81 13.95 12.82
N ASP A 654 -36.44 14.06 13.99
CA ASP A 654 -37.43 13.09 14.48
C ASP A 654 -38.68 12.97 13.59
N LYS A 655 -39.03 14.06 12.88
CA LYS A 655 -40.16 14.13 11.95
C LYS A 655 -39.74 14.88 10.68
N THR A 656 -39.89 14.24 9.54
CA THR A 656 -39.66 14.85 8.22
C THR A 656 -40.94 15.37 7.57
N SER A 657 -42.11 15.17 8.20
CA SER A 657 -43.36 15.81 7.80
C SER A 657 -44.35 15.92 8.96
N GLY A 658 -45.39 16.74 8.79
CA GLY A 658 -46.48 16.86 9.75
C GLY A 658 -47.29 18.16 9.63
N ASN A 659 -48.42 18.19 10.34
CA ASN A 659 -49.33 19.35 10.35
C ASN A 659 -48.75 20.51 11.17
N LEU A 660 -49.17 21.72 10.82
CA LEU A 660 -48.80 22.93 11.54
C LEU A 660 -49.62 23.08 12.83
N PRO A 661 -49.02 23.57 13.93
CA PRO A 661 -47.59 23.80 14.10
C PRO A 661 -46.82 22.47 14.24
N LEU A 662 -45.78 22.29 13.43
CA LEU A 662 -44.97 21.07 13.43
C LEU A 662 -43.78 21.25 14.37
N MET A 663 -43.79 20.56 15.50
CA MET A 663 -42.62 20.49 16.39
C MET A 663 -41.67 19.38 15.92
N ILE A 664 -40.43 19.77 15.63
CA ILE A 664 -39.31 18.89 15.32
C ILE A 664 -38.25 18.93 16.41
N THR A 665 -37.55 17.81 16.56
CA THR A 665 -36.32 17.65 17.32
C THR A 665 -35.21 17.25 16.35
N ALA A 666 -34.26 18.15 16.13
CA ALA A 666 -33.07 17.89 15.34
C ALA A 666 -31.88 17.58 16.28
N SER A 667 -31.08 16.58 15.93
CA SER A 667 -29.90 16.18 16.70
C SER A 667 -28.77 15.72 15.78
N ILE A 668 -27.53 15.90 16.24
CA ILE A 668 -26.32 15.53 15.50
C ILE A 668 -25.35 14.84 16.46
N LYS A 669 -24.47 13.96 15.97
CA LYS A 669 -23.32 13.50 16.75
C LYS A 669 -22.07 14.17 16.21
N ALA A 670 -21.32 14.83 17.08
CA ALA A 670 -20.09 15.49 16.71
C ALA A 670 -19.07 15.42 17.86
N THR A 671 -17.79 15.39 17.51
CA THR A 671 -16.67 15.35 18.44
C THR A 671 -15.58 16.28 17.94
N ASP A 672 -14.99 17.05 18.86
CA ASP A 672 -13.80 17.82 18.56
C ASP A 672 -12.54 16.95 18.76
N PRO A 673 -11.62 16.88 17.79
CA PRO A 673 -10.40 16.08 17.93
C PRO A 673 -9.48 16.54 19.08
N GLU A 674 -9.43 17.85 19.36
CA GLU A 674 -8.70 18.43 20.48
C GLU A 674 -9.50 18.39 21.80
N LYS A 675 -10.73 17.86 21.76
CA LYS A 675 -11.71 17.82 22.86
C LYS A 675 -12.14 19.22 23.33
N ASP A 676 -12.08 20.21 22.43
CA ASP A 676 -12.60 21.54 22.68
C ASP A 676 -14.14 21.53 22.82
N ALA A 677 -14.68 22.53 23.50
CA ALA A 677 -16.12 22.70 23.65
C ALA A 677 -16.77 23.10 22.30
N LEU A 678 -17.92 22.49 21.98
CA LEU A 678 -18.61 22.70 20.71
C LEU A 678 -19.81 23.64 20.82
N THR A 679 -20.08 24.36 19.73
CA THR A 679 -21.28 25.19 19.53
C THR A 679 -22.00 24.75 18.27
N TYR A 680 -23.32 24.61 18.34
CA TYR A 680 -24.15 24.08 17.24
C TYR A 680 -25.02 25.20 16.67
N VAL A 681 -24.77 25.56 15.42
CA VAL A 681 -25.46 26.62 14.68
C VAL A 681 -26.44 25.96 13.71
N TRP A 682 -27.70 25.85 14.13
CA TRP A 682 -28.78 25.28 13.36
C TRP A 682 -29.35 26.29 12.38
N ARG A 683 -29.62 25.84 11.15
CA ARG A 683 -30.27 26.61 10.09
C ARG A 683 -31.53 25.88 9.64
N ILE A 684 -32.65 26.59 9.65
CA ILE A 684 -33.95 26.12 9.15
C ILE A 684 -34.37 27.15 8.10
N ASN A 685 -34.13 26.86 6.83
CA ASN A 685 -34.14 27.85 5.75
C ASN A 685 -33.28 29.09 6.13
N SER A 686 -33.90 30.27 6.19
CA SER A 686 -33.23 31.53 6.58
C SER A 686 -33.08 31.72 8.09
N VAL A 687 -33.75 30.90 8.92
CA VAL A 687 -33.73 31.05 10.39
C VAL A 687 -32.48 30.41 10.98
N LYS A 688 -31.75 31.17 11.80
CA LYS A 688 -30.56 30.71 12.53
C LYS A 688 -30.86 30.53 14.03
N LYS A 689 -30.46 29.40 14.62
CA LYS A 689 -30.51 29.14 16.08
C LYS A 689 -29.19 28.55 16.55
N VAL A 690 -28.79 28.85 17.79
CA VAL A 690 -27.50 28.40 18.35
C VAL A 690 -27.73 27.65 19.66
N THR A 691 -27.10 26.48 19.83
CA THR A 691 -27.16 25.67 21.05
C THR A 691 -25.75 25.24 21.49
N LYS A 692 -25.60 24.89 22.78
CA LYS A 692 -24.36 24.31 23.35
C LYS A 692 -24.41 22.80 23.49
N ILE A 693 -25.61 22.23 23.36
CA ILE A 693 -25.83 20.78 23.29
C ILE A 693 -26.19 20.40 21.84
N PRO A 694 -25.91 19.17 21.40
CA PRO A 694 -26.13 18.69 20.04
C PRO A 694 -27.62 18.41 19.71
N LEU A 695 -28.52 19.29 20.17
CA LEU A 695 -29.96 19.12 20.06
C LEU A 695 -30.67 20.47 19.90
N LEU A 696 -31.60 20.52 18.95
CA LEU A 696 -32.52 21.63 18.73
C LEU A 696 -33.96 21.12 18.79
N LYS A 697 -34.81 21.80 19.56
CA LYS A 697 -36.27 21.70 19.43
C LYS A 697 -36.78 22.96 18.75
N TYR A 698 -37.54 22.81 17.67
CA TYR A 698 -38.06 23.93 16.90
C TYR A 698 -39.48 23.66 16.41
N THR A 699 -40.32 24.71 16.39
CA THR A 699 -41.70 24.62 15.92
C THR A 699 -41.82 25.39 14.60
N ILE A 700 -42.17 24.66 13.55
CA ILE A 700 -42.44 25.21 12.22
C ILE A 700 -43.93 25.61 12.17
N THR A 701 -44.19 26.86 11.82
CA THR A 701 -45.55 27.44 11.77
C THR A 701 -46.01 27.81 10.36
N THR A 702 -45.13 27.71 9.36
CA THR A 702 -45.42 28.02 7.95
C THR A 702 -45.41 26.75 7.12
N ALA A 703 -46.41 26.60 6.24
CA ALA A 703 -46.49 25.44 5.35
C ALA A 703 -45.38 25.48 4.29
N GLY A 704 -44.98 24.31 3.80
CA GLY A 704 -43.97 24.15 2.76
C GLY A 704 -42.73 23.42 3.25
N GLU A 705 -41.76 23.33 2.34
CA GLU A 705 -40.49 22.63 2.55
C GLU A 705 -39.54 23.45 3.43
N GLN A 706 -38.97 22.82 4.46
CA GLN A 706 -38.00 23.43 5.37
C GLN A 706 -36.69 22.66 5.31
N GLU A 707 -35.63 23.34 4.89
CA GLU A 707 -34.27 22.78 4.88
C GLU A 707 -33.61 22.95 6.25
N VAL A 708 -33.35 21.83 6.93
CA VAL A 708 -32.68 21.80 8.23
C VAL A 708 -31.23 21.39 8.06
N SER A 709 -30.29 22.18 8.57
CA SER A 709 -28.86 21.84 8.64
C SER A 709 -28.25 22.34 9.95
N VAL A 710 -27.08 21.83 10.33
CA VAL A 710 -26.31 22.32 11.48
C VAL A 710 -24.86 22.53 11.10
N GLU A 711 -24.29 23.63 11.55
CA GLU A 711 -22.86 23.92 11.52
C GLU A 711 -22.31 23.80 12.94
N VAL A 712 -21.36 22.90 13.14
CA VAL A 712 -20.72 22.64 14.44
C VAL A 712 -19.40 23.38 14.47
N VAL A 713 -19.19 24.22 15.48
CA VAL A 713 -18.06 25.14 15.60
C VAL A 713 -17.31 24.88 16.90
N ASP A 714 -15.99 24.79 16.85
CA ASP A 714 -15.13 24.68 18.04
C ASP A 714 -14.86 26.04 18.71
N THR A 715 -14.04 26.05 19.76
CA THR A 715 -13.68 27.28 20.47
C THR A 715 -12.70 28.18 19.73
N LYS A 716 -11.98 27.65 18.74
CA LYS A 716 -10.98 28.36 17.93
C LYS A 716 -11.55 28.84 16.58
N GLY A 717 -12.83 28.59 16.31
CA GLY A 717 -13.59 29.05 15.16
C GLY A 717 -13.62 28.10 13.96
N ALA A 718 -13.02 26.91 14.03
CA ALA A 718 -13.14 25.94 12.94
C ALA A 718 -14.51 25.26 12.99
N SER A 719 -15.10 24.98 11.82
CA SER A 719 -16.45 24.46 11.72
C SER A 719 -16.64 23.37 10.67
N THR A 720 -17.64 22.51 10.90
CA THR A 720 -18.11 21.50 9.95
C THR A 720 -19.62 21.58 9.81
N ARG A 721 -20.13 21.56 8.59
CA ARG A 721 -21.57 21.61 8.28
C ARG A 721 -22.11 20.23 7.93
N SER A 722 -23.30 19.90 8.46
CA SER A 722 -24.03 18.69 8.09
C SER A 722 -24.64 18.77 6.70
N ASN A 723 -25.02 17.61 6.15
CA ASN A 723 -26.00 17.55 5.07
C ASN A 723 -27.32 18.22 5.50
N THR A 724 -28.10 18.64 4.52
CA THR A 724 -29.43 19.21 4.71
C THR A 724 -30.47 18.09 4.77
N VAL A 725 -31.40 18.17 5.71
CA VAL A 725 -32.61 17.33 5.80
C VAL A 725 -33.82 18.18 5.47
N SER A 726 -34.61 17.75 4.48
CA SER A 726 -35.87 18.41 4.13
C SER A 726 -37.01 17.96 5.06
N VAL A 727 -37.79 18.92 5.56
CA VAL A 727 -38.96 18.71 6.40
C VAL A 727 -40.17 19.38 5.76
N THR A 728 -41.19 18.59 5.41
CA THR A 728 -42.42 19.08 4.80
C THR A 728 -43.45 19.46 5.86
N ALA A 729 -43.61 20.75 6.12
CA ALA A 729 -44.55 21.24 7.12
C ALA A 729 -45.92 21.59 6.49
N GLY A 730 -47.01 21.24 7.17
CA GLY A 730 -48.38 21.44 6.68
C GLY A 730 -48.97 20.25 5.93
N ASN A 731 -48.22 19.15 5.77
CA ASN A 731 -48.71 17.89 5.21
C ASN A 731 -48.21 16.71 6.09
N ALA A 732 -49.11 15.90 6.62
CA ALA A 732 -48.75 14.74 7.45
C ALA A 732 -48.63 13.47 6.60
N GLN A 733 -47.68 12.59 6.92
CA GLN A 733 -47.59 11.27 6.27
C GLN A 733 -48.75 10.35 6.69
N PRO A 734 -49.29 9.52 5.78
CA PRO A 734 -50.29 8.52 6.12
C PRO A 734 -49.70 7.41 6.99
N GLN A 735 -50.47 6.93 7.96
CA GLN A 735 -50.15 5.76 8.77
C GLN A 735 -50.69 4.51 8.08
N VAL A 736 -49.80 3.56 7.73
CA VAL A 736 -50.17 2.28 7.12
C VAL A 736 -49.96 1.15 8.13
N SER A 737 -50.92 0.23 8.23
CA SER A 737 -50.84 -0.97 9.07
C SER A 737 -51.37 -2.19 8.34
N ILE A 738 -50.72 -3.35 8.52
CA ILE A 738 -51.17 -4.63 7.97
C ILE A 738 -51.44 -5.60 9.12
N SER A 739 -52.65 -6.13 9.16
CA SER A 739 -53.07 -7.14 10.15
C SER A 739 -53.35 -8.48 9.48
N LEU A 740 -52.69 -9.56 9.92
CA LEU A 740 -52.94 -10.92 9.46
C LEU A 740 -54.05 -11.58 10.27
N ALA A 741 -54.98 -12.26 9.61
CA ALA A 741 -56.06 -13.02 10.24
C ALA A 741 -55.76 -14.53 10.19
N GLY A 742 -55.87 -15.21 11.33
CA GLY A 742 -55.58 -16.65 11.45
C GLY A 742 -54.16 -16.94 11.96
N ASN A 743 -53.59 -18.08 11.58
CA ASN A 743 -52.26 -18.52 12.03
C ASN A 743 -51.17 -17.57 11.52
N ARG A 744 -50.32 -17.09 12.43
CA ARG A 744 -49.19 -16.20 12.14
C ARG A 744 -47.83 -16.87 12.29
N SER A 745 -47.81 -18.12 12.74
CA SER A 745 -46.58 -18.81 13.16
C SER A 745 -46.12 -19.91 12.20
N PHE A 746 -47.01 -20.45 11.35
CA PHE A 746 -46.67 -21.51 10.40
C PHE A 746 -47.32 -21.29 9.05
N TYR A 747 -46.55 -21.52 7.99
CA TYR A 747 -47.05 -21.57 6.62
C TYR A 747 -47.66 -22.95 6.35
N PHE A 748 -48.85 -22.98 5.76
CA PHE A 748 -49.52 -24.20 5.32
C PHE A 748 -49.73 -24.14 3.80
N PRO A 749 -49.06 -25.01 3.02
CA PRO A 749 -49.22 -25.06 1.57
C PRO A 749 -50.70 -25.19 1.18
N GLY A 750 -51.14 -24.40 0.20
CA GLY A 750 -52.51 -24.42 -0.31
C GLY A 750 -53.57 -23.73 0.56
N LYS A 751 -53.20 -23.17 1.72
CA LYS A 751 -54.11 -22.34 2.53
C LYS A 751 -53.87 -20.84 2.29
N PRO A 752 -54.89 -20.07 1.85
CA PRO A 752 -54.75 -18.63 1.65
C PRO A 752 -54.43 -17.89 2.95
N VAL A 753 -53.49 -16.95 2.92
CA VAL A 753 -53.21 -16.02 4.02
C VAL A 753 -54.19 -14.86 3.92
N LYS A 754 -55.00 -14.67 4.98
CA LYS A 754 -55.93 -13.54 5.05
C LYS A 754 -55.25 -12.37 5.73
N TYR A 755 -55.29 -11.19 5.11
CA TYR A 755 -54.75 -9.97 5.68
C TYR A 755 -55.71 -8.80 5.47
N LYS A 756 -55.56 -7.75 6.29
CA LYS A 756 -56.25 -6.47 6.15
C LYS A 756 -55.23 -5.35 6.25
N VAL A 757 -55.21 -4.48 5.26
CA VAL A 757 -54.44 -3.24 5.27
C VAL A 757 -55.35 -2.11 5.73
N SER A 758 -54.88 -1.30 6.67
CA SER A 758 -55.57 -0.09 7.12
C SER A 758 -54.61 1.08 6.96
N VAL A 759 -55.04 2.07 6.18
CA VAL A 759 -54.33 3.33 6.01
C VAL A 759 -55.14 4.44 6.65
N PHE A 760 -54.47 5.30 7.39
CA PHE A 760 -55.05 6.47 8.01
C PHE A 760 -54.24 7.69 7.59
N ASP A 761 -54.84 8.57 6.81
CA ASP A 761 -54.27 9.85 6.43
C ASP A 761 -55.08 10.99 7.08
N LYS A 762 -54.40 11.89 7.78
CA LYS A 762 -55.04 12.97 8.53
C LYS A 762 -54.99 14.26 7.72
N GLY A 763 -55.86 14.37 6.71
CA GLY A 763 -55.99 15.58 5.90
C GLY A 763 -56.62 15.40 4.52
N ALA A 764 -56.71 14.18 4.01
CA ALA A 764 -57.33 13.87 2.71
C ALA A 764 -58.08 12.53 2.74
N ALA A 765 -59.05 12.37 1.83
CA ALA A 765 -59.61 11.05 1.55
C ALA A 765 -58.56 10.19 0.87
N ILE A 766 -58.31 8.99 1.40
CA ILE A 766 -57.38 8.03 0.79
C ILE A 766 -58.01 7.55 -0.51
N ASP A 767 -57.31 7.73 -1.64
CA ASP A 767 -57.67 7.13 -2.92
C ASP A 767 -57.20 5.67 -2.95
N PRO A 768 -58.12 4.68 -2.91
CA PRO A 768 -57.76 3.28 -2.92
C PRO A 768 -57.02 2.85 -4.20
N ALA A 769 -57.17 3.58 -5.31
CA ALA A 769 -56.50 3.26 -6.57
C ALA A 769 -54.98 3.46 -6.51
N ASN A 770 -54.49 4.27 -5.56
CA ASN A 770 -53.06 4.54 -5.37
C ASN A 770 -52.42 3.64 -4.30
N LEU A 771 -53.18 2.69 -3.74
CA LEU A 771 -52.69 1.78 -2.72
C LEU A 771 -52.18 0.48 -3.37
N TYR A 772 -50.87 0.28 -3.35
CA TYR A 772 -50.23 -0.94 -3.86
C TYR A 772 -49.79 -1.84 -2.70
N ILE A 773 -50.18 -3.12 -2.76
CA ILE A 773 -49.79 -4.15 -1.78
C ILE A 773 -49.12 -5.29 -2.54
N ALA A 774 -47.87 -5.58 -2.20
CA ALA A 774 -47.11 -6.72 -2.71
C ALA A 774 -46.79 -7.69 -1.56
N SER A 775 -46.62 -8.97 -1.88
CA SER A 775 -46.28 -10.02 -0.92
C SER A 775 -45.28 -10.97 -1.56
N ASP A 776 -44.11 -11.10 -0.95
CA ASP A 776 -43.02 -11.94 -1.44
C ASP A 776 -42.75 -13.11 -0.47
N PHE A 777 -42.39 -14.28 -1.02
CA PHE A 777 -42.05 -15.48 -0.26
C PHE A 777 -40.53 -15.69 -0.28
N ILE A 778 -39.90 -15.70 0.89
CA ILE A 778 -38.43 -15.81 1.02
C ILE A 778 -38.05 -17.18 1.65
N LYS A 779 -37.04 -17.86 1.09
CA LYS A 779 -36.49 -19.14 1.61
C LYS A 779 -34.95 -19.15 1.52
N GLY A 780 -34.24 -19.39 2.63
CA GLY A 780 -32.77 -19.54 2.63
C GLY A 780 -32.08 -19.08 3.93
N MET A 781 -30.74 -18.99 3.92
CA MET A 781 -29.91 -18.50 5.05
C MET A 781 -30.01 -16.98 5.30
N ASP A 782 -30.73 -16.25 4.44
CA ASP A 782 -31.04 -14.83 4.62
C ASP A 782 -32.29 -14.63 5.49
N MET A 783 -32.16 -14.88 6.79
CA MET A 783 -33.17 -14.47 7.77
C MET A 783 -32.95 -13.05 8.31
N ALA A 784 -31.82 -12.41 7.96
CA ALA A 784 -31.54 -11.03 8.35
C ALA A 784 -32.45 -10.04 7.62
N GLY A 785 -32.77 -10.30 6.34
CA GLY A 785 -33.74 -9.54 5.55
C GLY A 785 -35.18 -9.58 6.10
N ALA A 786 -35.57 -10.68 6.76
CA ALA A 786 -36.94 -10.87 7.27
C ALA A 786 -37.31 -9.92 8.43
N ASN A 787 -36.31 -9.37 9.14
CA ASN A 787 -36.53 -8.45 10.27
C ASN A 787 -36.73 -6.98 9.86
N PHE A 788 -36.62 -6.64 8.58
CA PHE A 788 -36.68 -5.22 8.14
C PHE A 788 -38.08 -4.68 7.84
N GLY A 789 -39.12 -5.51 7.85
CA GLY A 789 -40.51 -5.06 7.67
C GLY A 789 -40.69 -4.14 6.45
N HIS A 790 -41.63 -3.19 6.51
CA HIS A 790 -41.97 -2.24 5.43
C HIS A 790 -40.90 -1.16 5.17
N GLN A 791 -39.61 -1.46 5.32
CA GLN A 791 -38.54 -0.55 4.92
C GLN A 791 -38.08 -0.87 3.50
N VAL A 792 -38.40 0.05 2.59
CA VAL A 792 -38.08 -0.02 1.17
C VAL A 792 -36.58 0.07 0.96
N VAL A 793 -35.92 -1.06 0.78
CA VAL A 793 -34.60 -1.16 0.14
C VAL A 793 -34.71 -2.25 -0.92
N SER A 794 -34.51 -1.91 -2.19
CA SER A 794 -34.66 -2.89 -3.27
C SER A 794 -33.55 -3.96 -3.20
N GLU A 795 -33.87 -5.20 -3.55
CA GLU A 795 -32.88 -6.29 -3.68
C GLU A 795 -31.74 -5.91 -4.64
N THR A 796 -32.05 -5.11 -5.67
CA THR A 796 -31.06 -4.50 -6.57
C THR A 796 -30.05 -3.62 -5.84
N MET A 797 -30.45 -2.92 -4.77
CA MET A 797 -29.54 -2.12 -3.95
C MET A 797 -28.65 -2.99 -3.07
N VAL A 798 -29.16 -4.11 -2.55
CA VAL A 798 -28.39 -5.06 -1.73
C VAL A 798 -27.35 -5.80 -2.60
N GLY A 799 -27.77 -6.32 -3.76
CA GLY A 799 -26.86 -6.93 -4.73
C GLY A 799 -25.83 -5.95 -5.29
N LYS A 800 -26.24 -4.71 -5.59
CA LYS A 800 -25.34 -3.63 -6.01
C LYS A 800 -24.35 -3.26 -4.89
N ASN A 801 -24.78 -3.18 -3.63
CA ASN A 801 -23.89 -2.86 -2.52
C ASN A 801 -22.88 -3.98 -2.25
N LEU A 802 -23.30 -5.25 -2.31
CA LEU A 802 -22.39 -6.40 -2.25
C LEU A 802 -21.38 -6.39 -3.41
N MET A 803 -21.85 -6.13 -4.64
CA MET A 803 -20.99 -5.99 -5.83
C MET A 803 -19.99 -4.82 -5.68
N LEU A 804 -20.42 -3.67 -5.17
CA LEU A 804 -19.56 -2.50 -4.95
C LEU A 804 -18.56 -2.72 -3.81
N SER A 805 -18.83 -3.64 -2.88
CA SER A 805 -17.97 -3.95 -1.74
C SER A 805 -16.87 -4.99 -2.01
N LEU A 806 -16.83 -5.59 -3.21
CA LEU A 806 -15.86 -6.61 -3.61
C LEU A 806 -14.95 -6.11 -4.74
N ASP A 807 -13.79 -6.75 -4.90
CA ASP A 807 -12.77 -6.39 -5.92
C ASP A 807 -13.22 -6.71 -7.36
N CYS A 808 -14.37 -7.37 -7.54
CA CYS A 808 -14.90 -7.75 -8.85
C CYS A 808 -15.12 -6.55 -9.79
N LYS A 809 -15.32 -5.34 -9.25
CA LYS A 809 -15.48 -4.09 -10.03
C LYS A 809 -14.26 -3.75 -10.88
N ALA A 810 -13.07 -4.26 -10.54
CA ALA A 810 -11.85 -4.04 -11.31
C ALA A 810 -11.90 -4.76 -12.66
N CYS A 811 -12.62 -5.89 -12.76
CA CYS A 811 -12.67 -6.73 -13.96
C CYS A 811 -14.06 -6.77 -14.63
N HIS A 812 -15.12 -6.37 -13.94
CA HIS A 812 -16.52 -6.41 -14.42
C HIS A 812 -17.24 -5.09 -14.13
N LYS A 813 -17.96 -4.55 -15.12
CA LYS A 813 -18.84 -3.36 -14.94
C LYS A 813 -20.31 -3.76 -14.92
N THR A 814 -21.17 -2.86 -14.45
CA THR A 814 -22.61 -3.13 -14.30
C THR A 814 -23.27 -3.46 -15.64
N ASP A 815 -23.02 -2.67 -16.67
CA ASP A 815 -23.75 -2.72 -17.96
C ASP A 815 -22.84 -2.82 -19.19
N GLU A 816 -21.54 -2.54 -19.05
CA GLU A 816 -20.56 -2.62 -20.15
C GLU A 816 -19.44 -3.65 -19.90
N LYS A 817 -18.79 -4.08 -20.99
CA LYS A 817 -17.71 -5.07 -20.90
C LYS A 817 -16.41 -4.40 -20.44
N SER A 818 -15.66 -5.06 -19.56
CA SER A 818 -14.27 -4.69 -19.22
C SER A 818 -13.32 -5.87 -19.55
N ILE A 819 -12.48 -6.32 -18.62
CA ILE A 819 -11.68 -7.56 -18.77
C ILE A 819 -12.62 -8.77 -18.89
N GLY A 820 -13.63 -8.84 -18.01
CA GLY A 820 -14.72 -9.81 -18.05
C GLY A 820 -16.04 -9.26 -18.64
N PRO A 821 -17.07 -10.11 -18.83
CA PRO A 821 -18.40 -9.68 -19.25
C PRO A 821 -19.05 -8.75 -18.22
N SER A 822 -19.97 -7.88 -18.66
CA SER A 822 -20.72 -7.02 -17.74
C SER A 822 -21.60 -7.86 -16.80
N PHE A 823 -21.87 -7.37 -15.59
CA PHE A 823 -22.81 -8.02 -14.68
C PHE A 823 -24.20 -8.17 -15.31
N LYS A 824 -24.60 -7.22 -16.16
CA LYS A 824 -25.80 -7.35 -16.99
C LYS A 824 -25.70 -8.51 -17.97
N ALA A 825 -24.59 -8.67 -18.68
CA ALA A 825 -24.40 -9.80 -19.59
C ALA A 825 -24.34 -11.15 -18.86
N VAL A 826 -23.82 -11.17 -17.62
CA VAL A 826 -23.88 -12.34 -16.74
C VAL A 826 -25.32 -12.60 -16.31
N ALA A 827 -26.07 -11.59 -15.85
CA ALA A 827 -27.47 -11.71 -15.48
C ALA A 827 -28.33 -12.19 -16.66
N ASP A 828 -28.18 -11.60 -17.83
CA ASP A 828 -28.87 -11.96 -19.07
C ASP A 828 -28.61 -13.44 -19.45
N LYS A 829 -27.40 -13.96 -19.18
CA LYS A 829 -27.06 -15.38 -19.38
C LYS A 829 -27.80 -16.31 -18.42
N TYR A 830 -28.08 -15.88 -17.19
CA TYR A 830 -28.78 -16.68 -16.17
C TYR A 830 -30.29 -16.37 -16.08
N MET A 831 -30.80 -15.48 -16.94
CA MET A 831 -32.22 -15.19 -17.11
C MET A 831 -32.93 -16.17 -18.08
N MET A 832 -32.27 -17.26 -18.51
CA MET A 832 -32.87 -18.34 -19.31
C MET A 832 -33.40 -19.47 -18.44
#